data_AF-A0A497SAJ3-F1
#
_entry.id   AF-A0A497SAJ3-F1
#
_cell.length_a   1.000
_cell.length_b   1.000
_cell.length_c   1.000
_cell.angle_alpha   90.00
_cell.angle_beta   90.00
_cell.angle_gamma   90.00
#
_symmetry.space_group_name_H-M   'P 1'
#
loop_
_entity.id
_entity.type
_entity.pdbx_description
1 polymer ?
#
loop_
_entity_poly.entity_id
_entity_poly.type
_entity_poly.pdbx_seq_one_letter_code
_entity_poly.pdbx_strand_id
1 'polypeptide(L)'
;VYHPTPAMKQIINASLSYLLRQASINRLCVNITDIGETTSPLANGLTINFTVSLDGQPVIDLDNTNSSIFVEGEAPTGDIYWTDYGGGRYAWIIEKPKLVGNLSISVTVNYDGILGSGVGHFYTKTRHREHLMMITDNNFDDILFSSILEYPVLIYGVDDFGQMQYFVDNYDPNEIFSTSDVRLGGYGIKREFIKDQWPGSGVIVIDDNRTKSLWAGAIATLMNMRLTREPTPDAWFCTFDCSSTVNGSVDVYDTEEELMQYYFSLLRSTRQKINYLALVNVRDNRSALLPQLVRLRGAFPVIVDINPGWSNEKTVNETRKRIKETIDILQSRGLLSDDYLFDNTMFLGIIGVPLGLVEDPADEYFNDKDGDYIETDVFYGDSDGDGYQDLAVGRFVNPIQIANIRIWNRKEVKDKKNVLIAAEYRSPSYLDLLPNGMDEGLITDWSLRLFGFKVKRLTEQRLTDFMTVNKDKAIDEAWTWKELEHLFVQQLLKILSVQKHINWALTAKYALVETDWEKFFEMLRIGQLDKLTKEDLLEYLNRHGTAHDYNIFFYFGVGDTDKLLIHPDGASTISDPYPESDQTTYHNDLDFHEPKILFLEHTMSAHSSSKFLKKTNLVLVGETGIIHQVNSALTLAPFIQQIVSKKSIGKAVEEMHDILIFGERHEEVQNRITFSAVEGGMRNALKEHYTRILYGDPALSLEAPGYVESNWIISPGGATQIKTKTNYTIENNTIVVNNADDYILEYNKPIIPLYHKRIILPTNTTIDDVSWNIISHAVNATPQILEPDKYYQKENFTGVYPNQTIWNDTKQLIDGRQVLLITVAAIQYNGSQATIIDDINVSVSYHAPIDILSFNITNISRTEKEFVINIKSNRNQTVNLTLRLETNDTVEYINKTIQVSGIHKERIRKNMTEGTWKVSVGIKTDNAERAGPRSIVFTVEEKEHWPKQKLPMEYKKMYGPGLLGEELKNPFETVRYVIKDASSVFEYWNNIEYLKIKKSPESVQRIFVVDDAMIDVFENSSEQQTVLICPKGKLWTRMYNGSIEESFVGRGTELEKIMTEVLDQMQQEITKIRERIKSKDIDIDYQI
;
A
#
# COMPACT_ATOMS: atom_id res chain seq x y z
N VAL A 1 72.47 58.56 -12.61
CA VAL A 1 71.06 58.89 -12.31
C VAL A 1 70.73 60.19 -13.01
N TYR A 2 70.17 60.12 -14.22
CA TYR A 2 69.79 61.31 -15.00
C TYR A 2 68.26 61.36 -15.08
N HIS A 3 67.67 62.42 -14.51
CA HIS A 3 66.25 62.71 -14.67
C HIS A 3 65.99 63.28 -16.08
N PRO A 4 64.91 62.88 -16.76
CA PRO A 4 64.58 63.42 -18.07
C PRO A 4 64.22 64.90 -17.94
N THR A 5 64.75 65.72 -18.84
CA THR A 5 64.41 67.15 -18.92
C THR A 5 62.93 67.35 -19.26
N PRO A 6 62.31 68.50 -18.92
CA PRO A 6 60.91 68.79 -19.25
C PRO A 6 60.56 68.62 -20.74
N ALA A 7 61.51 68.86 -21.65
CA ALA A 7 61.36 68.62 -23.09
C ALA A 7 61.22 67.12 -23.42
N MET A 8 61.96 66.25 -22.73
CA MET A 8 61.84 64.80 -22.87
C MET A 8 60.50 64.27 -22.35
N LYS A 9 59.96 64.85 -21.26
CA LYS A 9 58.60 64.51 -20.78
C LYS A 9 57.51 64.92 -21.76
N GLN A 10 57.65 66.07 -22.43
CA GLN A 10 56.70 66.49 -23.46
C GLN A 10 56.75 65.61 -24.72
N ILE A 11 57.96 65.22 -25.16
CA ILE A 11 58.11 64.31 -26.30
C ILE A 11 57.58 62.92 -25.95
N ILE A 12 57.86 62.39 -24.77
CA ILE A 12 57.32 61.10 -24.32
C ILE A 12 55.79 61.15 -24.22
N ASN A 13 55.19 62.21 -23.66
CA ASN A 13 53.73 62.31 -23.57
C ASN A 13 53.06 62.54 -24.93
N ALA A 14 53.68 63.29 -25.85
CA ALA A 14 53.16 63.47 -27.21
C ALA A 14 53.29 62.18 -28.04
N SER A 15 54.41 61.46 -27.93
CA SER A 15 54.61 60.16 -28.57
C SER A 15 53.75 59.06 -27.98
N LEU A 16 53.49 59.04 -26.66
CA LEU A 16 52.58 58.09 -26.02
C LEU A 16 51.12 58.37 -26.41
N SER A 17 50.73 59.64 -26.51
CA SER A 17 49.39 60.04 -26.97
C SER A 17 49.17 59.74 -28.46
N TYR A 18 50.23 59.82 -29.28
CA TYR A 18 50.20 59.47 -30.71
C TYR A 18 50.21 57.95 -30.92
N LEU A 19 51.02 57.20 -30.16
CA LEU A 19 51.04 55.73 -30.16
C LEU A 19 49.73 55.13 -29.61
N LEU A 20 49.12 55.72 -28.59
CA LEU A 20 47.82 55.29 -28.07
C LEU A 20 46.65 55.64 -29.02
N ARG A 21 46.79 56.65 -29.89
CA ARG A 21 45.82 56.93 -30.97
C ARG A 21 46.03 56.06 -32.22
N GLN A 22 47.22 55.52 -32.43
CA GLN A 22 47.52 54.59 -33.53
C GLN A 22 47.36 53.11 -33.11
N ALA A 23 47.33 52.82 -31.81
CA ALA A 23 46.98 51.52 -31.23
C ALA A 23 45.50 51.45 -30.78
N SER A 24 44.61 52.16 -31.46
CA SER A 24 43.17 51.86 -31.40
C SER A 24 42.97 50.53 -32.11
N ILE A 25 43.16 49.43 -31.38
CA ILE A 25 42.55 48.16 -31.73
C ILE A 25 41.06 48.48 -31.81
N ASN A 26 40.49 48.44 -33.02
CA ASN A 26 39.08 48.62 -33.25
C ASN A 26 38.31 47.79 -32.21
N ARG A 27 37.64 48.44 -31.25
CA ARG A 27 36.92 47.74 -30.17
C ARG A 27 35.47 47.60 -30.57
N LEU A 28 35.13 46.40 -31.04
CA LEU A 28 33.73 46.00 -31.19
C LEU A 28 33.17 45.66 -29.80
N CYS A 29 32.26 46.49 -29.30
CA CYS A 29 31.58 46.30 -28.03
C CYS A 29 30.16 45.79 -28.29
N VAL A 30 29.79 44.68 -27.64
CA VAL A 30 28.45 44.10 -27.67
C VAL A 30 27.87 44.21 -26.26
N ASN A 31 26.76 44.92 -26.09
CA ASN A 31 26.10 45.09 -24.80
C ASN A 31 24.67 44.56 -24.89
N ILE A 32 24.36 43.52 -24.12
CA ILE A 32 22.99 43.05 -23.97
C ILE A 32 22.20 44.10 -23.17
N THR A 33 21.14 44.64 -23.76
CA THR A 33 20.42 45.80 -23.23
C THR A 33 19.15 45.44 -22.49
N ASP A 34 18.45 44.40 -22.95
CA ASP A 34 17.18 43.97 -22.38
C ASP A 34 16.88 42.53 -22.82
N ILE A 35 16.19 41.77 -21.98
CA ILE A 35 15.75 40.42 -22.30
C ILE A 35 14.31 40.31 -21.81
N GLY A 36 13.38 40.09 -22.73
CA GLY A 36 11.95 40.14 -22.44
C GLY A 36 11.15 39.06 -23.15
N GLU A 37 9.99 38.71 -22.59
CA GLU A 37 8.99 37.92 -23.30
C GLU A 37 8.33 38.78 -24.38
N THR A 38 8.18 38.25 -25.59
CA THR A 38 7.46 38.95 -26.65
C THR A 38 5.99 39.10 -26.26
N THR A 39 5.49 40.34 -26.21
CA THR A 39 4.05 40.63 -25.98
C THR A 39 3.21 40.46 -27.25
N SER A 40 3.74 39.84 -28.30
CA SER A 40 3.03 39.63 -29.56
C SER A 40 2.00 38.50 -29.40
N PRO A 41 0.72 38.70 -29.78
CA PRO A 41 -0.30 37.65 -29.70
C PRO A 41 -0.03 36.42 -30.60
N LEU A 42 0.97 36.47 -31.47
CA LEU A 42 1.24 35.46 -32.50
C LEU A 42 2.58 34.71 -32.32
N ALA A 43 3.43 35.08 -31.36
CA ALA A 43 4.69 34.39 -31.10
C ALA A 43 5.03 34.44 -29.60
N ASN A 44 5.03 33.28 -28.95
CA ASN A 44 5.56 33.11 -27.59
C ASN A 44 7.07 32.84 -27.71
N GLY A 45 7.89 33.89 -27.66
CA GLY A 45 9.35 33.78 -27.77
C GLY A 45 10.13 34.64 -26.77
N LEU A 46 11.36 34.23 -26.49
CA LEU A 46 12.33 35.01 -25.72
C LEU A 46 13.03 35.98 -26.65
N THR A 47 12.96 37.29 -26.38
CA THR A 47 13.64 38.32 -27.15
C THR A 47 14.83 38.85 -26.37
N ILE A 48 16.01 38.79 -26.99
CA ILE A 48 17.28 39.23 -26.42
C ILE A 48 17.73 40.43 -27.20
N ASN A 49 17.51 41.62 -26.64
CA ASN A 49 17.90 42.89 -27.22
C ASN A 49 19.34 43.21 -26.84
N PHE A 50 20.15 43.60 -27.81
CA PHE A 50 21.52 44.01 -27.59
C PHE A 50 21.95 45.14 -28.53
N THR A 51 23.05 45.80 -28.18
CA THR A 51 23.65 46.87 -28.95
C THR A 51 25.05 46.52 -29.38
N VAL A 52 25.43 46.93 -30.60
CA VAL A 52 26.79 46.74 -31.14
C VAL A 52 27.36 48.08 -31.56
N SER A 53 28.56 48.39 -31.06
CA SER A 53 29.28 49.61 -31.42
C SER A 53 30.75 49.32 -31.73
N LEU A 54 31.28 49.94 -32.78
CA LEU A 54 32.70 49.93 -33.14
C LEU A 54 33.29 51.29 -32.81
N ASP A 55 34.26 51.31 -31.88
CA ASP A 55 34.89 52.55 -31.40
C ASP A 55 33.88 53.63 -30.94
N GLY A 56 32.78 53.18 -30.35
CA GLY A 56 31.70 54.03 -29.82
C GLY A 56 30.70 54.54 -30.87
N GLN A 57 30.87 54.21 -32.15
CA GLN A 57 29.85 54.44 -33.18
C GLN A 57 28.96 53.21 -33.34
N PRO A 58 27.63 53.35 -33.50
CA PRO A 58 26.75 52.22 -33.73
C PRO A 58 27.14 51.53 -35.03
N VAL A 59 27.26 50.20 -34.99
CA VAL A 59 27.38 49.41 -36.22
C VAL A 59 26.03 49.40 -36.91
N ILE A 60 26.02 49.60 -38.22
CA ILE A 60 24.82 49.62 -39.05
C ILE A 60 25.02 48.52 -40.10
N ASP A 61 23.97 47.79 -40.47
CA ASP A 61 24.01 46.65 -41.42
C ASP A 61 24.70 45.36 -40.89
N LEU A 62 24.27 44.87 -39.71
CA LEU A 62 24.59 43.51 -39.24
C LEU A 62 23.44 42.56 -39.59
N ASP A 63 23.77 41.42 -40.18
CA ASP A 63 22.80 40.34 -40.43
C ASP A 63 22.97 39.16 -39.46
N ASN A 64 22.11 38.16 -39.62
CA ASN A 64 22.10 36.96 -38.78
C ASN A 64 23.31 36.03 -39.00
N THR A 65 24.09 36.22 -40.07
CA THR A 65 25.33 35.47 -40.31
C THR A 65 26.53 36.08 -39.60
N ASN A 66 26.45 37.37 -39.27
CA ASN A 66 27.47 38.09 -38.51
C ASN A 66 27.34 37.96 -37.00
N SER A 67 26.30 37.30 -36.49
CA SER A 67 26.12 37.12 -35.05
C SER A 67 25.72 35.69 -34.71
N SER A 68 26.09 35.27 -33.51
CA SER A 68 25.68 34.01 -32.93
C SER A 68 25.24 34.22 -31.50
N ILE A 69 24.20 33.49 -31.11
CA ILE A 69 23.68 33.47 -29.76
C ILE A 69 23.99 32.13 -29.12
N PHE A 70 24.46 32.18 -27.88
CA PHE A 70 24.65 31.01 -27.05
C PHE A 70 23.92 31.20 -25.72
N VAL A 71 23.33 30.12 -25.24
CA VAL A 71 22.71 30.03 -23.92
C VAL A 71 23.47 28.95 -23.15
N GLU A 72 24.06 29.33 -22.01
CA GLU A 72 24.97 28.45 -21.24
C GLU A 72 26.14 27.88 -22.07
N GLY A 73 26.61 28.65 -23.05
CA GLY A 73 27.72 28.24 -23.93
C GLY A 73 27.31 27.30 -25.07
N GLU A 74 26.04 26.92 -25.18
CA GLU A 74 25.50 26.10 -26.28
C GLU A 74 24.61 26.93 -27.21
N ALA A 75 24.53 26.54 -28.49
CA ALA A 75 23.59 27.17 -29.42
C ALA A 75 22.15 26.79 -29.04
N PRO A 76 21.21 27.75 -28.92
CA PRO A 76 19.85 27.45 -28.48
C PRO A 76 19.13 26.52 -29.46
N THR A 77 18.27 25.64 -28.93
CA THR A 77 17.42 24.75 -29.72
C THR A 77 16.04 25.38 -29.91
N GLY A 78 15.60 25.53 -31.16
CA GLY A 78 14.32 26.17 -31.52
C GLY A 78 14.40 26.97 -32.83
N ASP A 79 13.29 27.53 -33.27
CA ASP A 79 13.27 28.47 -34.39
C ASP A 79 13.79 29.83 -33.90
N ILE A 80 14.90 30.27 -34.48
CA ILE A 80 15.61 31.48 -34.08
C ILE A 80 15.44 32.55 -35.16
N TYR A 81 14.97 33.72 -34.78
CA TYR A 81 14.78 34.87 -35.66
C TYR A 81 15.69 36.03 -35.27
N TRP A 82 16.13 36.77 -36.27
CA TRP A 82 16.96 37.96 -36.14
C TRP A 82 16.13 39.20 -36.46
N THR A 83 16.32 40.29 -35.72
CA THR A 83 15.70 41.58 -36.02
C THR A 83 16.71 42.71 -35.82
N ASP A 84 16.84 43.56 -36.83
CA ASP A 84 17.59 44.83 -36.76
C ASP A 84 16.60 45.99 -36.52
N TYR A 85 16.78 46.70 -35.40
CA TYR A 85 15.97 47.86 -35.05
C TYR A 85 16.58 49.19 -35.53
N GLY A 86 17.75 49.15 -36.18
CA GLY A 86 18.51 50.31 -36.62
C GLY A 86 19.28 50.98 -35.49
N GLY A 87 20.28 51.80 -35.86
CA GLY A 87 21.09 52.56 -34.90
C GLY A 87 21.95 51.68 -33.98
N GLY A 88 22.40 50.51 -34.47
CA GLY A 88 23.21 49.55 -33.72
C GLY A 88 22.47 48.75 -32.67
N ARG A 89 21.14 48.63 -32.78
CA ARG A 89 20.27 47.83 -31.90
C ARG A 89 19.75 46.60 -32.64
N TYR A 90 19.94 45.44 -32.03
CA TYR A 90 19.60 44.15 -32.62
C TYR A 90 18.87 43.27 -31.62
N ALA A 91 18.13 42.28 -32.11
CA ALA A 91 17.54 41.25 -31.30
C ALA A 91 17.60 39.86 -31.90
N TRP A 92 17.83 38.90 -31.02
CA TRP A 92 17.56 37.48 -31.25
C TRP A 92 16.20 37.13 -30.62
N ILE A 93 15.33 36.48 -31.38
CA ILE A 93 14.04 35.97 -30.90
C ILE A 93 14.09 34.45 -31.00
N ILE A 94 13.96 33.77 -29.87
CA ILE A 94 13.90 32.31 -29.82
C ILE A 94 12.43 31.94 -29.61
N GLU A 95 11.79 31.29 -30.59
CA GLU A 95 10.43 30.80 -30.43
C GLU A 95 10.41 29.49 -29.61
N LYS A 96 9.49 29.41 -28.64
CA LYS A 96 9.35 28.26 -27.71
C LYS A 96 10.67 27.80 -27.08
N PRO A 97 11.44 28.71 -26.46
CA PRO A 97 12.71 28.37 -25.88
C PRO A 97 12.53 27.34 -24.74
N LYS A 98 13.24 26.21 -24.78
CA LYS A 98 13.37 25.29 -23.62
C LYS A 98 14.33 25.86 -22.57
N LEU A 99 14.07 27.08 -22.12
CA LEU A 99 14.99 27.85 -21.29
C LEU A 99 14.35 28.12 -19.92
N VAL A 100 14.97 27.64 -18.84
CA VAL A 100 14.58 27.87 -17.44
C VAL A 100 15.83 28.10 -16.59
N GLY A 101 15.73 28.89 -15.54
CA GLY A 101 16.82 29.13 -14.58
C GLY A 101 17.59 30.42 -14.83
N ASN A 102 18.74 30.56 -14.14
CA ASN A 102 19.65 31.69 -14.32
C ASN A 102 20.57 31.39 -15.51
N LEU A 103 20.27 31.99 -16.65
CA LEU A 103 20.92 31.68 -17.92
C LEU A 103 21.96 32.73 -18.26
N SER A 104 23.20 32.31 -18.50
CA SER A 104 24.25 33.09 -19.14
C SER A 104 24.01 33.09 -20.65
N ILE A 105 23.44 34.18 -21.14
CA ILE A 105 23.24 34.43 -22.57
C ILE A 105 24.44 35.21 -23.07
N SER A 106 25.13 34.67 -24.06
CA SER A 106 26.20 35.37 -24.75
C SER A 106 25.83 35.61 -26.20
N VAL A 107 26.09 36.83 -26.67
CA VAL A 107 25.97 37.18 -28.07
C VAL A 107 27.36 37.50 -28.58
N THR A 108 27.78 36.77 -29.60
CA THR A 108 29.05 37.01 -30.30
C THR A 108 28.74 37.64 -31.65
N VAL A 109 29.50 38.67 -32.01
CA VAL A 109 29.35 39.38 -33.28
C VAL A 109 30.70 39.42 -33.98
N ASN A 110 30.72 39.07 -35.26
CA ASN A 110 31.86 39.17 -36.16
C ASN A 110 31.56 40.20 -37.25
N TYR A 111 32.17 41.39 -37.12
CA TYR A 111 32.02 42.48 -38.08
C TYR A 111 33.37 42.76 -38.73
N ASP A 112 33.48 42.57 -40.05
CA ASP A 112 34.72 42.73 -40.84
C ASP A 112 35.95 42.00 -40.25
N GLY A 113 35.75 40.82 -39.67
CA GLY A 113 36.81 40.01 -39.07
C GLY A 113 37.18 40.41 -37.63
N ILE A 114 36.49 41.37 -37.03
CA ILE A 114 36.65 41.77 -35.63
C ILE A 114 35.56 41.09 -34.80
N LEU A 115 35.98 40.31 -33.80
CA LEU A 115 35.08 39.62 -32.88
C LEU A 115 34.81 40.47 -31.63
N GLY A 116 33.54 40.61 -31.28
CA GLY A 116 33.05 41.20 -30.05
C GLY A 116 32.06 40.25 -29.38
N SER A 117 32.04 40.19 -28.05
CA SER A 117 31.05 39.41 -27.31
C SER A 117 30.49 40.19 -26.14
N GLY A 118 29.21 39.95 -25.85
CA GLY A 118 28.51 40.48 -24.69
C GLY A 118 27.84 39.34 -23.96
N VAL A 119 27.90 39.36 -22.63
CA VAL A 119 27.25 38.36 -21.77
C VAL A 119 26.24 39.07 -20.88
N GLY A 120 25.04 38.51 -20.81
CA GLY A 120 23.95 38.96 -19.95
C GLY A 120 23.37 37.76 -19.22
N HIS A 121 23.01 37.96 -17.95
CA HIS A 121 22.37 36.93 -17.13
C HIS A 121 20.88 37.19 -17.07
N PHE A 122 20.06 36.17 -17.34
CA PHE A 122 18.60 36.29 -17.40
C PHE A 122 17.86 35.18 -16.66
N TYR A 123 16.62 35.46 -16.29
CA TYR A 123 15.74 34.55 -15.55
C TYR A 123 14.44 34.32 -16.34
N THR A 124 14.16 33.07 -16.69
CA THR A 124 12.93 32.68 -17.42
C THR A 124 12.14 31.62 -16.66
N LYS A 125 10.80 31.73 -16.69
CA LYS A 125 9.83 30.81 -16.08
C LYS A 125 9.06 30.09 -17.19
N THR A 126 8.86 28.79 -17.07
CA THR A 126 7.88 28.05 -17.89
C THR A 126 6.48 28.12 -17.28
N ARG A 127 5.47 28.10 -18.14
CA ARG A 127 4.05 28.27 -17.78
C ARG A 127 3.30 26.97 -17.45
N HIS A 128 3.88 25.78 -17.65
CA HIS A 128 3.19 24.50 -17.47
C HIS A 128 3.83 23.66 -16.35
N ARG A 129 3.25 23.76 -15.14
CA ARG A 129 3.77 23.18 -13.88
C ARG A 129 3.04 21.93 -13.41
N GLU A 130 2.57 21.08 -14.32
CA GLU A 130 1.72 19.94 -13.92
C GLU A 130 2.53 18.71 -13.48
N HIS A 131 3.82 18.59 -13.86
CA HIS A 131 4.67 17.44 -13.55
C HIS A 131 6.12 17.84 -13.30
N LEU A 132 6.37 18.49 -12.15
CA LEU A 132 7.71 18.92 -11.73
C LEU A 132 8.36 17.90 -10.79
N MET A 133 9.68 17.90 -10.74
CA MET A 133 10.48 17.19 -9.75
C MET A 133 11.61 18.07 -9.22
N MET A 134 11.92 17.97 -7.93
CA MET A 134 13.11 18.56 -7.32
C MET A 134 14.12 17.46 -7.03
N ILE A 135 15.40 17.74 -7.27
CA ILE A 135 16.54 16.94 -6.83
C ILE A 135 17.37 17.77 -5.86
N THR A 136 17.85 17.15 -4.80
CA THR A 136 18.63 17.84 -3.77
C THR A 136 19.73 16.93 -3.23
N ASP A 137 20.78 17.47 -2.62
CA ASP A 137 21.80 16.66 -1.98
C ASP A 137 21.36 16.19 -0.58
N ASN A 138 22.23 15.48 0.15
CA ASN A 138 21.91 15.03 1.49
C ASN A 138 22.07 16.13 2.57
N ASN A 139 22.05 17.41 2.19
CA ASN A 139 22.09 18.52 3.14
C ASN A 139 20.70 18.71 3.76
N PHE A 140 20.64 18.76 5.10
CA PHE A 140 19.38 18.91 5.84
C PHE A 140 18.52 20.09 5.35
N ASP A 141 19.13 21.26 5.13
CA ASP A 141 18.39 22.46 4.75
C ASP A 141 17.91 22.39 3.30
N ASP A 142 18.72 21.83 2.39
CA ASP A 142 18.32 21.67 0.99
C ASP A 142 17.15 20.67 0.87
N ILE A 143 17.17 19.58 1.65
CA ILE A 143 16.05 18.65 1.78
C ILE A 143 14.83 19.34 2.39
N LEU A 144 14.97 20.11 3.46
CA LEU A 144 13.86 20.74 4.17
C LEU A 144 13.12 21.74 3.28
N PHE A 145 13.87 22.63 2.62
CA PHE A 145 13.31 23.64 1.71
C PHE A 145 12.68 23.01 0.47
N SER A 146 13.18 21.86 0.03
CA SER A 146 12.56 21.13 -1.07
C SER A 146 11.32 20.37 -0.62
N SER A 147 11.32 19.82 0.59
CA SER A 147 10.25 18.95 1.12
C SER A 147 8.93 19.68 1.38
N ILE A 148 8.95 21.00 1.55
CA ILE A 148 7.74 21.83 1.64
C ILE A 148 7.06 22.06 0.28
N LEU A 149 7.62 21.56 -0.83
CA LEU A 149 7.02 21.68 -2.16
C LEU A 149 5.96 20.60 -2.40
N GLU A 150 5.02 20.88 -3.30
CA GLU A 150 3.93 19.96 -3.64
C GLU A 150 4.33 18.82 -4.59
N TYR A 151 5.61 18.74 -4.92
CA TYR A 151 6.17 17.86 -5.94
C TYR A 151 7.16 16.87 -5.32
N PRO A 152 7.46 15.75 -6.00
CA PRO A 152 8.48 14.81 -5.55
C PRO A 152 9.85 15.47 -5.39
N VAL A 153 10.51 15.14 -4.28
CA VAL A 153 11.85 15.64 -3.92
C VAL A 153 12.80 14.47 -3.87
N LEU A 154 13.47 14.14 -4.96
CA LEU A 154 14.51 13.13 -4.94
C LEU A 154 15.75 13.66 -4.25
N ILE A 155 16.40 12.81 -3.49
CA ILE A 155 17.66 13.15 -2.83
C ILE A 155 18.76 12.45 -3.61
N TYR A 156 19.90 13.10 -3.82
CA TYR A 156 20.98 12.61 -4.65
C TYR A 156 22.08 12.03 -3.77
N GLY A 157 22.47 10.78 -4.06
CA GLY A 157 23.61 10.08 -3.47
C GLY A 157 24.53 9.58 -4.57
N VAL A 158 25.84 9.59 -4.32
CA VAL A 158 26.85 9.28 -5.35
C VAL A 158 26.73 7.84 -5.89
N ASP A 159 26.16 6.92 -5.11
CA ASP A 159 26.18 5.47 -5.39
C ASP A 159 24.90 4.91 -6.06
N ASP A 160 23.79 5.65 -6.15
CA ASP A 160 22.46 5.11 -6.52
C ASP A 160 21.84 5.72 -7.80
N PHE A 161 22.66 6.13 -8.77
CA PHE A 161 22.19 6.81 -10.00
C PHE A 161 21.15 6.00 -10.79
N GLY A 162 21.29 4.67 -10.86
CA GLY A 162 20.37 3.82 -11.62
C GLY A 162 18.93 3.82 -11.07
N GLN A 163 18.78 3.81 -9.75
CA GLN A 163 17.46 3.84 -9.10
C GLN A 163 16.78 5.20 -9.24
N MET A 164 17.55 6.28 -9.14
CA MET A 164 17.04 7.62 -9.38
C MET A 164 16.57 7.78 -10.83
N GLN A 165 17.36 7.32 -11.80
CA GLN A 165 16.96 7.34 -13.21
C GLN A 165 15.67 6.55 -13.42
N TYR A 166 15.54 5.36 -12.84
CA TYR A 166 14.31 4.58 -12.93
C TYR A 166 13.08 5.30 -12.36
N PHE A 167 13.21 5.97 -11.21
CA PHE A 167 12.12 6.78 -10.66
C PHE A 167 11.79 7.96 -11.59
N VAL A 168 12.80 8.66 -12.11
CA VAL A 168 12.63 9.78 -13.05
C VAL A 168 11.92 9.31 -14.31
N ASP A 169 12.32 8.18 -14.89
CA ASP A 169 11.74 7.63 -16.11
C ASP A 169 10.26 7.22 -15.89
N ASN A 170 9.92 6.67 -14.72
CA ASN A 170 8.54 6.29 -14.39
C ASN A 170 7.65 7.49 -14.02
N TYR A 171 8.20 8.45 -13.28
CA TYR A 171 7.47 9.67 -12.94
C TYR A 171 7.32 10.58 -14.16
N ASP A 172 8.19 10.48 -15.17
CA ASP A 172 8.15 11.27 -16.40
C ASP A 172 7.96 12.78 -16.13
N PRO A 173 8.88 13.43 -15.39
CA PRO A 173 8.76 14.85 -15.09
C PRO A 173 8.91 15.68 -16.36
N ASN A 174 8.04 16.68 -16.53
CA ASN A 174 8.20 17.69 -17.56
C ASN A 174 9.47 18.52 -17.33
N GLU A 175 9.82 18.76 -16.07
CA GLU A 175 11.02 19.50 -15.68
C GLU A 175 11.59 18.99 -14.36
N ILE A 176 12.93 19.03 -14.29
CA ILE A 176 13.72 18.65 -13.12
C ILE A 176 14.49 19.89 -12.67
N PHE A 177 14.32 20.29 -11.41
CA PHE A 177 15.16 21.29 -10.75
C PHE A 177 16.12 20.60 -9.82
N SER A 178 17.31 21.17 -9.62
CA SER A 178 18.29 20.62 -8.70
C SER A 178 18.90 21.69 -7.81
N THR A 179 18.94 21.48 -6.49
CA THR A 179 19.68 22.38 -5.58
C THR A 179 21.18 22.07 -5.54
N SER A 180 21.60 20.98 -6.17
CA SER A 180 22.98 20.51 -6.25
C SER A 180 23.42 20.27 -7.71
N ASP A 181 24.72 20.19 -7.96
CA ASP A 181 25.25 19.81 -9.29
C ASP A 181 24.95 18.33 -9.57
N VAL A 182 23.85 18.03 -10.27
CA VAL A 182 23.40 16.65 -10.55
C VAL A 182 23.44 16.37 -12.05
N ARG A 183 23.91 15.16 -12.41
CA ARG A 183 24.12 14.69 -13.79
C ARG A 183 22.86 14.22 -14.53
N LEU A 184 21.67 14.33 -13.93
CA LEU A 184 20.42 13.76 -14.46
C LEU A 184 19.71 14.62 -15.52
N GLY A 185 20.30 15.76 -15.91
CA GLY A 185 19.62 16.77 -16.71
C GLY A 185 18.60 17.53 -15.85
N GLY A 186 18.62 18.85 -15.91
CA GLY A 186 17.77 19.69 -15.06
C GLY A 186 18.41 21.03 -14.77
N TYR A 187 17.61 21.93 -14.19
CA TYR A 187 18.03 23.30 -13.92
C TYR A 187 18.63 23.41 -12.53
N GLY A 188 19.94 23.67 -12.47
CA GLY A 188 20.62 23.99 -11.22
C GLY A 188 20.11 25.31 -10.64
N ILE A 189 19.61 25.28 -9.41
CA ILE A 189 19.13 26.44 -8.67
C ILE A 189 19.81 26.48 -7.30
N LYS A 190 19.98 27.67 -6.71
CA LYS A 190 20.31 27.72 -5.28
C LYS A 190 19.04 27.56 -4.46
N ARG A 191 19.14 26.98 -3.26
CA ARG A 191 18.01 26.85 -2.33
C ARG A 191 17.28 28.17 -2.08
N GLU A 192 17.99 29.29 -2.02
CA GLU A 192 17.38 30.61 -1.82
C GLU A 192 16.43 30.99 -2.96
N PHE A 193 16.54 30.38 -4.15
CA PHE A 193 15.59 30.59 -5.23
C PHE A 193 14.25 29.87 -5.02
N ILE A 194 14.18 28.86 -4.14
CA ILE A 194 12.94 28.11 -3.92
C ILE A 194 11.84 29.05 -3.42
N LYS A 195 12.15 29.98 -2.52
CA LYS A 195 11.17 30.98 -2.05
C LYS A 195 10.70 31.91 -3.19
N ASP A 196 11.55 32.26 -4.14
CA ASP A 196 11.20 33.25 -5.16
C ASP A 196 10.41 32.65 -6.33
N GLN A 197 10.60 31.35 -6.59
CA GLN A 197 10.06 30.69 -7.78
C GLN A 197 8.78 29.89 -7.53
N TRP A 198 8.60 29.34 -6.33
CA TRP A 198 7.39 28.59 -5.98
C TRP A 198 6.33 29.50 -5.34
N PRO A 199 5.06 29.40 -5.76
CA PRO A 199 4.00 30.22 -5.21
C PRO A 199 3.72 29.76 -3.78
N GLY A 200 3.49 30.71 -2.88
CA GLY A 200 3.12 30.44 -1.50
C GLY A 200 2.35 31.62 -0.92
N SER A 201 1.57 31.35 0.12
CA SER A 201 0.74 32.35 0.80
C SER A 201 1.55 33.34 1.65
N GLY A 202 2.81 33.03 1.93
CA GLY A 202 3.71 33.82 2.76
C GLY A 202 5.11 33.20 2.87
N VAL A 203 5.92 33.72 3.79
CA VAL A 203 7.28 33.24 4.09
C VAL A 203 7.45 33.07 5.61
N ILE A 204 8.12 31.99 6.02
CA ILE A 204 8.53 31.75 7.40
C ILE A 204 10.05 31.84 7.47
N VAL A 205 10.56 32.65 8.39
CA VAL A 205 12.00 32.82 8.60
C VAL A 205 12.47 31.84 9.67
N ILE A 206 13.47 31.02 9.34
CA ILE A 206 14.03 29.98 10.22
C ILE A 206 15.51 30.23 10.54
N ASP A 207 15.96 29.71 11.68
CA ASP A 207 17.37 29.74 12.13
C ASP A 207 18.05 28.36 11.92
N ASP A 208 19.26 28.22 12.46
CA ASP A 208 20.02 26.95 12.44
C ASP A 208 19.48 25.89 13.41
N ASN A 209 18.47 26.21 14.22
CA ASN A 209 17.90 25.24 15.16
C ASN A 209 17.00 24.25 14.41
N ARG A 210 17.53 23.05 14.16
CA ARG A 210 16.83 22.00 13.42
C ARG A 210 15.47 21.63 13.99
N THR A 211 15.29 21.62 15.31
CA THR A 211 13.98 21.37 15.93
C THR A 211 12.95 22.40 15.48
N LYS A 212 13.30 23.69 15.55
CA LYS A 212 12.43 24.78 15.12
C LYS A 212 12.20 24.76 13.62
N SER A 213 13.24 24.48 12.84
CA SER A 213 13.17 24.39 11.38
C SER A 213 12.25 23.25 10.90
N LEU A 214 12.25 22.10 11.58
CA LEU A 214 11.31 21.01 11.31
C LEU A 214 9.87 21.39 11.61
N TRP A 215 9.61 22.04 12.75
CA TRP A 215 8.28 22.60 13.06
C TRP A 215 7.84 23.62 12.02
N ALA A 216 8.72 24.54 11.65
CA ALA A 216 8.46 25.55 10.62
C ALA A 216 8.17 24.89 9.26
N GLY A 217 8.89 23.84 8.87
CA GLY A 217 8.61 23.07 7.64
C GLY A 217 7.24 22.39 7.66
N ALA A 218 6.85 21.81 8.81
CA ALA A 218 5.52 21.24 8.99
C ALA A 218 4.41 22.31 8.89
N ILE A 219 4.60 23.46 9.54
CA ILE A 219 3.68 24.61 9.47
C ILE A 219 3.61 25.13 8.03
N ALA A 220 4.76 25.34 7.38
CA ALA A 220 4.86 25.82 6.01
C ALA A 220 4.04 24.94 5.06
N THR A 221 4.12 23.63 5.25
CA THR A 221 3.36 22.66 4.47
C THR A 221 1.85 22.80 4.65
N LEU A 222 1.37 22.91 5.89
CA LEU A 222 -0.07 23.09 6.18
C LEU A 222 -0.62 24.40 5.62
N MET A 223 0.20 25.45 5.60
CA MET A 223 -0.22 26.79 5.19
C MET A 223 0.10 27.12 3.73
N ASN A 224 0.74 26.20 3.01
CA ASN A 224 1.32 26.44 1.69
C ASN A 224 2.22 27.69 1.67
N MET A 225 3.17 27.76 2.60
CA MET A 225 4.15 28.83 2.75
C MET A 225 5.55 28.38 2.36
N ARG A 226 6.43 29.36 2.20
CA ARG A 226 7.83 29.16 1.85
C ARG A 226 8.71 29.32 3.08
N LEU A 227 9.89 28.69 3.07
CA LEU A 227 10.93 28.88 4.08
C LEU A 227 11.99 29.86 3.60
N THR A 228 12.61 30.60 4.51
CA THR A 228 13.82 31.39 4.24
C THR A 228 14.69 31.50 5.49
N ARG A 229 15.98 31.77 5.31
CA ARG A 229 16.90 32.12 6.41
C ARG A 229 17.11 33.63 6.54
N GLU A 230 16.68 34.39 5.54
CA GLU A 230 16.87 35.84 5.50
C GLU A 230 15.55 36.53 5.82
N PRO A 231 15.52 37.48 6.78
CA PRO A 231 14.33 38.26 7.05
C PRO A 231 13.87 39.01 5.79
N THR A 232 12.59 38.86 5.44
CA THR A 232 11.99 39.51 4.25
C THR A 232 10.75 40.33 4.62
N PRO A 233 10.38 41.36 3.84
CA PRO A 233 9.17 42.15 4.10
C PRO A 233 7.85 41.35 4.01
N ASP A 234 7.86 40.21 3.32
CA ASP A 234 6.73 39.27 3.21
C ASP A 234 6.77 38.14 4.26
N ALA A 235 7.66 38.25 5.25
CA ALA A 235 7.71 37.34 6.38
C ALA A 235 6.43 37.42 7.21
N TRP A 236 5.82 36.27 7.44
CA TRP A 236 4.63 36.14 8.27
C TRP A 236 4.99 35.95 9.75
N PHE A 237 5.94 35.06 10.03
CA PHE A 237 6.51 34.89 11.35
C PHE A 237 7.96 34.39 11.29
N CYS A 238 8.67 34.52 12.40
CA CYS A 238 10.04 34.06 12.58
C CYS A 238 10.13 33.04 13.72
N THR A 239 11.02 32.05 13.58
CA THR A 239 11.31 31.07 14.66
C THR A 239 12.38 31.56 15.66
N PHE A 240 12.79 32.81 15.52
CA PHE A 240 13.75 33.51 16.37
C PHE A 240 13.43 35.01 16.31
N ASP A 241 14.00 35.81 17.22
CA ASP A 241 13.77 37.25 17.21
C ASP A 241 14.41 37.93 15.99
N CYS A 242 13.58 38.18 14.97
CA CYS A 242 13.92 38.91 13.75
C CYS A 242 13.30 40.33 13.75
N SER A 243 12.66 40.75 14.85
CA SER A 243 11.82 41.96 14.91
C SER A 243 12.58 43.26 14.60
N SER A 244 13.88 43.29 14.87
CA SER A 244 14.74 44.43 14.53
C SER A 244 15.14 44.50 13.06
N THR A 245 14.90 43.45 12.29
CA THR A 245 15.39 43.27 10.91
C THR A 245 14.29 43.34 9.85
N VAL A 246 13.02 43.18 10.24
CA VAL A 246 11.88 43.27 9.33
C VAL A 246 11.09 44.55 9.60
N ASN A 247 10.80 45.32 8.55
CA ASN A 247 9.92 46.48 8.65
C ASN A 247 8.45 46.02 8.74
N GLY A 248 7.95 45.74 9.94
CA GLY A 248 6.55 45.34 10.18
C GLY A 248 6.35 44.65 11.52
N SER A 249 5.09 44.40 11.91
CA SER A 249 4.77 43.48 13.00
C SER A 249 4.87 42.05 12.49
N VAL A 250 5.98 41.39 12.76
CA VAL A 250 6.17 39.95 12.48
C VAL A 250 5.94 39.18 13.76
N ASP A 251 5.13 38.13 13.72
CA ASP A 251 4.95 37.27 14.88
C ASP A 251 6.24 36.49 15.15
N VAL A 252 6.63 36.33 16.41
CA VAL A 252 7.84 35.60 16.80
C VAL A 252 7.43 34.40 17.64
N TYR A 253 7.84 33.21 17.21
CA TYR A 253 7.63 31.94 17.90
C TYR A 253 9.01 31.31 18.15
N ASP A 254 9.68 31.72 19.23
CA ASP A 254 11.10 31.42 19.49
C ASP A 254 11.29 30.06 20.20
N THR A 255 10.23 29.50 20.76
CA THR A 255 10.27 28.20 21.46
C THR A 255 9.55 27.09 20.71
N GLU A 256 9.95 25.83 20.96
CA GLU A 256 9.25 24.66 20.41
C GLU A 256 7.78 24.62 20.85
N GLU A 257 7.50 24.96 22.11
CA GLU A 257 6.15 24.98 22.66
C GLU A 257 5.27 26.00 21.93
N GLU A 258 5.77 27.20 21.66
CA GLU A 258 5.06 28.23 20.89
C GLU A 258 4.71 27.78 19.47
N LEU A 259 5.67 27.15 18.76
CA LEU A 259 5.45 26.59 17.43
C LEU A 259 4.43 25.44 17.46
N MET A 260 4.51 24.57 18.45
CA MET A 260 3.56 23.47 18.64
C MET A 260 2.15 24.01 18.95
N GLN A 261 2.02 25.04 19.81
CA GLN A 261 0.73 25.69 20.08
C GLN A 261 0.13 26.32 18.82
N TYR A 262 0.96 26.98 18.01
CA TYR A 262 0.55 27.52 16.73
C TYR A 262 0.08 26.40 15.77
N TYR A 263 0.83 25.30 15.66
CA TYR A 263 0.44 24.13 14.86
C TYR A 263 -0.91 23.56 15.28
N PHE A 264 -1.17 23.43 16.59
CA PHE A 264 -2.49 23.01 17.08
C PHE A 264 -3.61 23.98 16.71
N SER A 265 -3.34 25.29 16.70
CA SER A 265 -4.31 26.28 16.26
C SER A 265 -4.66 26.10 14.78
N LEU A 266 -3.66 25.77 13.95
CA LEU A 266 -3.85 25.47 12.53
C LEU A 266 -4.72 24.23 12.35
N LEU A 267 -4.39 23.11 13.00
CA LEU A 267 -5.19 21.89 12.92
C LEU A 267 -6.67 22.11 13.30
N ARG A 268 -6.93 22.94 14.33
CA ARG A 268 -8.30 23.31 14.71
C ARG A 268 -8.99 24.14 13.64
N SER A 269 -8.28 25.11 13.06
CA SER A 269 -8.82 25.98 12.01
C SER A 269 -9.15 25.22 10.72
N THR A 270 -8.30 24.25 10.35
CA THR A 270 -8.48 23.39 9.16
C THR A 270 -9.39 22.19 9.45
N ARG A 271 -9.78 21.99 10.71
CA ARG A 271 -10.50 20.79 11.20
C ARG A 271 -9.79 19.48 10.87
N GLN A 272 -8.49 19.53 10.66
CA GLN A 272 -7.68 18.35 10.38
C GLN A 272 -7.59 17.49 11.65
N LYS A 273 -7.88 16.21 11.50
CA LYS A 273 -7.69 15.21 12.54
C LYS A 273 -6.45 14.37 12.29
N ILE A 274 -5.88 13.84 13.36
CA ILE A 274 -4.61 13.14 13.34
C ILE A 274 -4.82 11.65 13.65
N ASN A 275 -4.37 10.79 12.75
CA ASN A 275 -4.18 9.35 12.98
C ASN A 275 -2.76 8.89 12.62
N TYR A 276 -1.84 9.82 12.37
CA TYR A 276 -0.49 9.53 11.94
C TYR A 276 0.49 10.43 12.68
N LEU A 277 1.48 9.84 13.33
CA LEU A 277 2.61 10.52 13.96
C LEU A 277 3.86 10.32 13.11
N ALA A 278 4.70 11.35 13.04
CA ALA A 278 6.02 11.26 12.42
C ALA A 278 7.09 11.46 13.50
N LEU A 279 7.70 10.37 13.94
CA LEU A 279 8.79 10.38 14.91
C LEU A 279 10.11 10.67 14.17
N VAL A 280 10.71 11.83 14.45
CA VAL A 280 11.88 12.32 13.71
C VAL A 280 13.03 12.74 14.64
N ASN A 281 14.25 12.37 14.28
CA ASN A 281 15.46 12.73 15.03
C ASN A 281 16.15 13.98 14.47
N VAL A 282 16.27 15.06 15.23
CA VAL A 282 16.87 16.32 14.71
C VAL A 282 18.33 16.20 14.32
N ARG A 283 19.05 15.22 14.87
CA ARG A 283 20.46 14.96 14.49
C ARG A 283 20.61 14.28 13.15
N ASP A 284 19.52 13.79 12.57
CA ASP A 284 19.52 13.09 11.31
C ASP A 284 19.02 13.98 10.17
N ASN A 285 19.77 14.06 9.07
CA ASN A 285 19.37 14.87 7.90
C ASN A 285 18.07 14.37 7.27
N ARG A 286 17.76 13.07 7.41
CA ARG A 286 16.51 12.45 6.91
C ARG A 286 15.26 13.07 7.50
N SER A 287 15.33 13.58 8.73
CA SER A 287 14.21 14.20 9.41
C SER A 287 13.65 15.40 8.65
N ALA A 288 14.43 16.02 7.76
CA ALA A 288 13.97 17.06 6.85
C ALA A 288 12.89 16.60 5.84
N LEU A 289 12.62 15.29 5.72
CA LEU A 289 11.49 14.71 4.99
C LEU A 289 10.15 14.80 5.73
N LEU A 290 10.13 15.22 7.01
CA LEU A 290 8.91 15.43 7.80
C LEU A 290 7.80 16.18 7.04
N PRO A 291 8.07 17.31 6.34
CA PRO A 291 7.06 18.02 5.56
C PRO A 291 6.31 17.14 4.56
N GLN A 292 6.97 16.15 3.96
CA GLN A 292 6.32 15.22 3.02
C GLN A 292 5.30 14.33 3.73
N LEU A 293 5.62 13.80 4.91
CA LEU A 293 4.65 13.05 5.72
C LEU A 293 3.49 13.94 6.20
N VAL A 294 3.77 15.18 6.59
CA VAL A 294 2.72 16.16 6.95
C VAL A 294 1.77 16.37 5.77
N ARG A 295 2.29 16.60 4.57
CA ARG A 295 1.48 16.79 3.35
C ARG A 295 0.66 15.55 3.01
N LEU A 296 1.33 14.40 2.96
CA LEU A 296 0.76 13.20 2.38
C LEU A 296 -0.15 12.46 3.37
N ARG A 297 0.21 12.42 4.66
CA ARG A 297 -0.49 11.68 5.71
C ARG A 297 -1.18 12.58 6.74
N GLY A 298 -1.00 13.90 6.65
CA GLY A 298 -1.46 14.79 7.71
C GLY A 298 -0.74 14.50 9.03
N ALA A 299 0.50 14.02 8.96
CA ALA A 299 1.24 13.53 10.11
C ALA A 299 1.51 14.64 11.14
N PHE A 300 1.40 14.31 12.42
CA PHE A 300 1.82 15.20 13.50
C PHE A 300 3.29 14.96 13.88
N PRO A 301 4.15 16.00 13.94
CA PRO A 301 5.56 15.83 14.30
C PRO A 301 5.76 15.38 15.75
N VAL A 302 6.57 14.34 15.96
CA VAL A 302 7.15 13.97 17.26
C VAL A 302 8.65 14.10 17.13
N ILE A 303 9.21 15.21 17.61
CA ILE A 303 10.61 15.55 17.40
C ILE A 303 11.44 15.14 18.62
N VAL A 304 12.55 14.43 18.39
CA VAL A 304 13.49 13.99 19.43
C VAL A 304 14.93 14.37 19.07
N ASP A 305 15.78 14.55 20.08
CA ASP A 305 17.21 14.86 19.92
C ASP A 305 18.07 13.72 20.46
N ILE A 306 18.31 12.72 19.61
CA ILE A 306 18.94 11.46 19.99
C ILE A 306 20.19 11.23 19.14
N ASN A 307 21.23 10.64 19.72
CA ASN A 307 22.40 10.25 18.96
C ASN A 307 22.03 9.11 17.97
N PRO A 308 22.21 9.27 16.65
CA PRO A 308 21.78 8.26 15.67
C PRO A 308 22.48 6.89 15.80
N GLY A 309 23.64 6.85 16.48
CA GLY A 309 24.51 5.68 16.48
C GLY A 309 24.20 4.59 17.51
N TRP A 310 23.36 4.85 18.52
CA TRP A 310 22.99 3.84 19.53
C TRP A 310 21.75 4.26 20.32
N SER A 311 20.78 3.35 20.47
CA SER A 311 19.72 3.50 21.46
C SER A 311 20.13 2.73 22.71
N ASN A 312 19.98 3.37 23.88
CA ASN A 312 19.99 2.66 25.15
C ASN A 312 18.58 2.71 25.74
N GLU A 313 18.32 1.87 26.73
CA GLU A 313 17.02 1.77 27.39
C GLU A 313 16.48 3.15 27.83
N LYS A 314 17.36 4.02 28.36
CA LYS A 314 17.01 5.38 28.76
C LYS A 314 16.48 6.21 27.58
N THR A 315 17.15 6.15 26.44
CA THR A 315 16.78 6.89 25.22
C THR A 315 15.46 6.38 24.64
N VAL A 316 15.27 5.06 24.63
CA VAL A 316 14.02 4.43 24.21
C VAL A 316 12.87 4.89 25.12
N ASN A 317 13.06 4.85 26.44
CA ASN A 317 12.08 5.29 27.42
C ASN A 317 11.74 6.79 27.30
N GLU A 318 12.74 7.65 27.07
CA GLU A 318 12.52 9.09 26.82
C GLU A 318 11.72 9.33 25.54
N THR A 319 12.00 8.56 24.48
CA THR A 319 11.28 8.61 23.21
C THR A 319 9.84 8.16 23.36
N ARG A 320 9.61 7.02 24.00
CA ARG A 320 8.29 6.47 24.31
C ARG A 320 7.45 7.47 25.10
N LYS A 321 8.04 8.07 26.14
CA LYS A 321 7.40 9.12 26.94
C LYS A 321 6.97 10.31 26.07
N ARG A 322 7.83 10.75 25.13
CA ARG A 322 7.51 11.86 24.22
C ARG A 322 6.36 11.53 23.26
N ILE A 323 6.31 10.30 22.77
CA ILE A 323 5.20 9.78 21.95
C ILE A 323 3.90 9.82 22.76
N LYS A 324 3.92 9.25 23.98
CA LYS A 324 2.75 9.20 24.87
C LYS A 324 2.23 10.59 25.23
N GLU A 325 3.11 11.51 25.63
CA GLU A 325 2.76 12.90 25.92
C GLU A 325 2.09 13.57 24.70
N THR A 326 2.60 13.33 23.50
CA THR A 326 2.02 13.86 22.26
C THR A 326 0.60 13.32 22.03
N ILE A 327 0.42 12.01 22.20
CA ILE A 327 -0.87 11.33 22.08
C ILE A 327 -1.88 11.93 23.08
N ASP A 328 -1.47 12.10 24.34
CA ASP A 328 -2.32 12.65 25.41
C ASP A 328 -2.73 14.10 25.11
N ILE A 329 -1.82 14.91 24.54
CA ILE A 329 -2.15 16.27 24.09
C ILE A 329 -3.14 16.24 22.92
N LEU A 330 -2.95 15.37 21.93
CA LEU A 330 -3.88 15.23 20.81
C LEU A 330 -5.27 14.77 21.27
N GLN A 331 -5.33 13.82 22.20
CA GLN A 331 -6.56 13.31 22.79
C GLN A 331 -7.29 14.40 23.57
N SER A 332 -6.62 15.07 24.52
CA SER A 332 -7.19 16.13 25.36
C SER A 332 -7.67 17.34 24.55
N ARG A 333 -7.07 17.59 23.38
CA ARG A 333 -7.49 18.65 22.45
C ARG A 333 -8.55 18.19 21.44
N GLY A 334 -8.96 16.92 21.48
CA GLY A 334 -9.95 16.36 20.55
C GLY A 334 -9.47 16.33 19.09
N LEU A 335 -8.16 16.24 18.86
CA LEU A 335 -7.52 16.27 17.55
C LEU A 335 -7.27 14.88 16.95
N LEU A 336 -7.45 13.80 17.71
CA LEU A 336 -7.42 12.43 17.17
C LEU A 336 -8.49 12.23 16.09
N SER A 337 -8.17 11.43 15.07
CA SER A 337 -9.09 11.04 14.00
C SER A 337 -10.33 10.36 14.55
N ASP A 338 -11.47 10.70 13.95
CA ASP A 338 -12.73 10.02 14.23
C ASP A 338 -12.67 8.56 13.71
N ASP A 339 -11.80 8.25 12.74
CA ASP A 339 -11.55 6.87 12.29
C ASP A 339 -10.90 6.00 13.36
N TYR A 340 -10.14 6.58 14.29
CA TYR A 340 -9.58 5.83 15.41
C TYR A 340 -10.67 5.14 16.25
N LEU A 341 -11.87 5.76 16.34
CA LEU A 341 -13.01 5.17 17.03
C LEU A 341 -13.47 3.85 16.40
N PHE A 342 -13.24 3.66 15.10
CA PHE A 342 -13.72 2.51 14.34
C PHE A 342 -12.62 1.49 14.06
N ASP A 343 -11.44 1.95 13.65
CA ASP A 343 -10.33 1.08 13.24
C ASP A 343 -9.37 0.78 14.40
N ASN A 344 -9.39 1.58 15.47
CA ASN A 344 -8.45 1.51 16.60
C ASN A 344 -6.99 1.51 16.17
N THR A 345 -6.68 2.21 15.07
CA THR A 345 -5.32 2.26 14.51
C THR A 345 -4.83 3.69 14.47
N MET A 346 -3.65 3.89 15.04
CA MET A 346 -2.87 5.11 14.91
C MET A 346 -1.49 4.73 14.39
N PHE A 347 -1.00 5.46 13.40
CA PHE A 347 0.22 5.12 12.69
C PHE A 347 1.41 5.89 13.24
N LEU A 348 2.58 5.25 13.25
CA LEU A 348 3.85 5.89 13.60
C LEU A 348 4.86 5.68 12.46
N GLY A 349 5.17 6.74 11.73
CA GLY A 349 6.28 6.76 10.78
C GLY A 349 7.57 7.20 11.45
N ILE A 350 8.61 6.38 11.43
CA ILE A 350 9.90 6.67 12.07
C ILE A 350 10.95 7.11 11.03
N ILE A 351 11.60 8.25 11.26
CA ILE A 351 12.68 8.79 10.41
C ILE A 351 13.89 9.16 11.28
N GLY A 352 15.04 8.54 11.02
CA GLY A 352 16.32 8.94 11.63
C GLY A 352 16.50 8.63 13.13
N VAL A 353 15.49 8.08 13.80
CA VAL A 353 15.62 7.55 15.17
C VAL A 353 16.31 6.18 15.13
N PRO A 354 17.25 5.84 16.03
CA PRO A 354 17.87 4.50 16.05
C PRO A 354 16.86 3.39 16.36
N LEU A 355 17.18 2.15 15.98
CA LEU A 355 16.43 0.95 16.41
C LEU A 355 16.59 0.75 17.92
N GLY A 356 15.57 0.24 18.59
CA GLY A 356 15.68 -0.27 19.96
C GLY A 356 16.53 -1.54 20.01
N LEU A 357 17.14 -1.82 21.15
CA LEU A 357 17.87 -3.06 21.40
C LEU A 357 17.20 -3.81 22.56
N VAL A 358 16.89 -5.08 22.35
CA VAL A 358 16.41 -6.00 23.39
C VAL A 358 17.38 -7.17 23.51
N GLU A 359 17.66 -7.62 24.73
CA GLU A 359 18.44 -8.84 24.94
C GLU A 359 17.70 -10.01 24.28
N ASP A 360 18.43 -10.86 23.56
CA ASP A 360 17.85 -11.97 22.83
C ASP A 360 17.12 -12.93 23.79
N PRO A 361 15.78 -13.08 23.69
CA PRO A 361 15.06 -13.93 24.61
C PRO A 361 15.32 -15.42 24.33
N ALA A 362 15.72 -15.83 23.12
CA ALA A 362 15.96 -17.23 22.77
C ALA A 362 17.27 -17.77 23.35
N ASP A 363 18.32 -16.95 23.44
CA ASP A 363 19.64 -17.31 24.00
C ASP A 363 20.19 -18.61 23.37
N GLU A 364 20.38 -18.61 22.05
CA GLU A 364 20.77 -19.81 21.29
C GLU A 364 22.22 -20.26 21.58
N TYR A 365 22.38 -21.35 22.34
CA TYR A 365 23.68 -21.91 22.74
C TYR A 365 24.65 -22.33 21.60
N PHE A 366 24.15 -22.63 20.40
CA PHE A 366 24.95 -23.26 19.33
C PHE A 366 25.21 -22.38 18.10
N ASN A 367 24.40 -21.33 17.85
CA ASN A 367 24.50 -20.50 16.64
C ASN A 367 23.81 -19.14 16.83
N ASP A 368 24.51 -18.21 17.48
CA ASP A 368 24.05 -16.84 17.76
C ASP A 368 24.64 -15.86 16.71
N LYS A 369 24.04 -15.82 15.52
CA LYS A 369 24.49 -14.95 14.40
C LYS A 369 23.98 -13.52 14.51
N ASP A 370 22.84 -13.34 15.15
CA ASP A 370 22.25 -12.05 15.46
C ASP A 370 22.84 -11.42 16.73
N GLY A 371 23.57 -12.18 17.53
CA GLY A 371 24.25 -11.72 18.72
C GLY A 371 23.31 -11.64 19.93
N ASP A 372 23.86 -11.29 21.09
CA ASP A 372 23.10 -11.16 22.35
C ASP A 372 21.93 -10.15 22.32
N TYR A 373 21.75 -9.37 21.25
CA TYR A 373 20.74 -8.31 21.16
C TYR A 373 20.03 -8.27 19.81
N ILE A 374 18.70 -8.15 19.86
CA ILE A 374 17.83 -7.99 18.69
C ILE A 374 17.52 -6.51 18.47
N GLU A 375 17.64 -6.04 17.23
CA GLU A 375 17.17 -4.72 16.82
C GLU A 375 15.64 -4.72 16.66
N THR A 376 14.92 -3.77 17.27
CA THR A 376 13.45 -3.74 17.22
C THR A 376 12.86 -2.32 17.24
N ASP A 377 11.66 -2.17 16.68
CA ASP A 377 10.84 -0.94 16.75
C ASP A 377 9.63 -1.08 17.69
N VAL A 378 9.40 -2.27 18.24
CA VAL A 378 8.26 -2.59 19.13
C VAL A 378 8.13 -1.57 20.27
N PHE A 379 9.23 -1.16 20.88
CA PHE A 379 9.21 -0.18 21.99
C PHE A 379 8.64 1.18 21.63
N TYR A 380 8.69 1.57 20.35
CA TYR A 380 8.13 2.84 19.91
C TYR A 380 6.63 2.74 19.63
N GLY A 381 6.13 1.53 19.34
CA GLY A 381 4.71 1.31 19.12
C GLY A 381 3.94 0.97 20.39
N ASP A 382 4.59 0.38 21.40
CA ASP A 382 4.08 0.26 22.77
C ASP A 382 4.36 1.58 23.52
N SER A 383 3.40 2.51 23.47
CA SER A 383 3.64 3.88 23.93
C SER A 383 3.52 4.06 25.43
N ASP A 384 2.81 3.16 26.12
CA ASP A 384 2.60 3.21 27.58
C ASP A 384 3.37 2.13 28.35
N GLY A 385 3.96 1.16 27.66
CA GLY A 385 4.78 0.09 28.23
C GLY A 385 3.99 -1.08 28.79
N ASP A 386 2.75 -1.27 28.36
CA ASP A 386 1.92 -2.40 28.79
C ASP A 386 2.24 -3.72 28.05
N GLY A 387 3.14 -3.65 27.06
CA GLY A 387 3.58 -4.76 26.21
C GLY A 387 2.83 -4.82 24.88
N TYR A 388 1.66 -4.20 24.76
CA TYR A 388 0.88 -4.23 23.52
C TYR A 388 1.21 -3.05 22.60
N GLN A 389 1.10 -3.26 21.29
CA GLN A 389 1.32 -2.17 20.35
C GLN A 389 0.13 -1.19 20.34
N ASP A 390 0.33 0.04 20.79
CA ASP A 390 -0.65 1.13 20.64
C ASP A 390 -0.69 1.68 19.22
N LEU A 391 0.44 1.60 18.52
CA LEU A 391 0.68 2.23 17.24
C LEU A 391 1.13 1.20 16.20
N ALA A 392 0.58 1.31 15.00
CA ALA A 392 1.09 0.61 13.82
C ALA A 392 2.37 1.31 13.34
N VAL A 393 3.53 0.70 13.63
CA VAL A 393 4.84 1.29 13.38
C VAL A 393 5.37 0.94 12.00
N GLY A 394 5.99 1.89 11.32
CA GLY A 394 6.80 1.64 10.13
C GLY A 394 7.94 2.64 10.00
N ARG A 395 9.08 2.16 9.48
CA ARG A 395 10.34 2.90 9.45
C ARG A 395 10.78 3.25 8.04
N PHE A 396 11.24 4.48 7.85
CA PHE A 396 11.88 4.91 6.62
C PHE A 396 13.40 4.74 6.72
N VAL A 397 13.96 3.89 5.86
CA VAL A 397 15.34 3.36 5.94
C VAL A 397 16.40 4.27 5.36
N ASN A 398 17.67 3.87 5.58
CA ASN A 398 18.78 4.32 4.76
C ASN A 398 18.91 3.48 3.48
N PRO A 399 19.28 4.10 2.35
CA PRO A 399 19.66 5.51 2.22
C PRO A 399 18.42 6.42 2.03
N ILE A 400 18.57 7.72 2.31
CA ILE A 400 17.47 8.71 2.35
C ILE A 400 16.61 8.79 1.07
N GLN A 401 17.21 8.42 -0.06
CA GLN A 401 16.59 8.34 -1.37
C GLN A 401 15.44 7.33 -1.38
N ILE A 402 15.68 6.15 -0.82
CA ILE A 402 14.69 5.09 -0.67
C ILE A 402 13.56 5.56 0.24
N ALA A 403 13.90 6.17 1.38
CA ALA A 403 12.90 6.74 2.29
C ALA A 403 11.95 7.70 1.57
N ASN A 404 12.48 8.61 0.76
CA ASN A 404 11.67 9.54 -0.01
C ASN A 404 10.83 8.85 -1.10
N ILE A 405 11.41 7.91 -1.86
CA ILE A 405 10.69 7.13 -2.88
C ILE A 405 9.50 6.38 -2.25
N ARG A 406 9.70 5.74 -1.09
CA ARG A 406 8.66 5.04 -0.34
C ARG A 406 7.51 5.95 0.09
N ILE A 407 7.81 7.19 0.47
CA ILE A 407 6.81 8.19 0.84
C ILE A 407 5.94 8.59 -0.38
N TRP A 408 6.55 8.73 -1.56
CA TRP A 408 5.86 9.22 -2.77
C TRP A 408 5.10 8.14 -3.56
N ASN A 409 5.68 6.95 -3.75
CA ASN A 409 5.12 5.91 -4.65
C ASN A 409 3.88 5.18 -4.11
N ARG A 410 3.31 5.62 -2.98
CA ARG A 410 2.12 5.02 -2.34
C ARG A 410 0.87 4.96 -3.24
N LYS A 411 0.75 5.85 -4.24
CA LYS A 411 -0.42 5.89 -5.12
C LYS A 411 -0.43 4.74 -6.13
N GLU A 412 0.72 4.12 -6.40
CA GLU A 412 0.87 3.18 -7.49
C GLU A 412 0.57 1.71 -7.14
N VAL A 413 0.13 1.42 -5.92
CA VAL A 413 -0.12 0.04 -5.44
C VAL A 413 -1.57 -0.39 -5.66
N LYS A 414 -2.49 0.57 -5.77
CA LYS A 414 -3.92 0.37 -5.48
C LYS A 414 -4.69 -0.56 -6.44
N ASP A 415 -4.11 -0.96 -7.57
CA ASP A 415 -4.90 -1.57 -8.66
C ASP A 415 -4.42 -2.95 -9.14
N LYS A 416 -3.34 -3.55 -8.60
CA LYS A 416 -2.92 -4.91 -9.02
C LYS A 416 -2.78 -5.87 -7.85
N LYS A 417 -3.69 -6.86 -7.79
CA LYS A 417 -3.71 -7.97 -6.81
C LYS A 417 -2.84 -9.17 -7.23
N ASN A 418 -1.71 -8.90 -7.90
CA ASN A 418 -0.82 -9.95 -8.38
C ASN A 418 0.23 -10.25 -7.31
N VAL A 419 0.28 -11.50 -6.86
CA VAL A 419 1.16 -11.96 -5.78
C VAL A 419 2.09 -13.05 -6.30
N LEU A 420 3.39 -12.90 -6.06
CA LEU A 420 4.36 -13.96 -6.22
C LEU A 420 4.70 -14.54 -4.84
N ILE A 421 4.66 -15.86 -4.72
CA ILE A 421 5.06 -16.58 -3.52
C ILE A 421 6.20 -17.51 -3.92
N ALA A 422 7.34 -17.41 -3.25
CA ALA A 422 8.43 -18.36 -3.37
C ALA A 422 8.60 -19.06 -2.03
N ALA A 423 8.51 -20.39 -2.03
CA ALA A 423 8.55 -21.20 -0.82
C ALA A 423 9.59 -22.31 -0.94
N GLU A 424 10.34 -22.53 0.14
CA GLU A 424 11.42 -23.52 0.24
C GLU A 424 11.33 -24.30 1.54
N TYR A 425 11.89 -25.50 1.51
CA TYR A 425 12.07 -26.27 2.73
C TYR A 425 13.30 -25.72 3.46
N ARG A 426 13.07 -24.97 4.54
CA ARG A 426 14.13 -24.42 5.40
C ARG A 426 14.95 -25.48 6.14
N SER A 427 14.56 -26.76 6.04
CA SER A 427 15.11 -27.86 6.82
C SER A 427 15.57 -29.02 5.93
N PRO A 428 16.50 -29.86 6.44
CA PRO A 428 16.81 -31.16 5.84
C PRO A 428 15.57 -32.05 5.69
N SER A 429 15.55 -32.93 4.69
CA SER A 429 14.39 -33.77 4.33
C SER A 429 13.83 -34.67 5.44
N TYR A 430 14.65 -35.01 6.43
CA TYR A 430 14.20 -35.80 7.58
C TYR A 430 13.39 -34.98 8.60
N LEU A 431 13.39 -33.64 8.51
CA LEU A 431 12.62 -32.71 9.36
C LEU A 431 11.43 -32.08 8.62
N ASP A 432 11.23 -32.37 7.33
CA ASP A 432 10.18 -31.74 6.51
C ASP A 432 8.76 -31.99 7.00
N LEU A 433 8.53 -32.96 7.88
CA LEU A 433 7.21 -33.17 8.49
C LEU A 433 6.81 -32.06 9.47
N LEU A 434 7.76 -31.26 9.96
CA LEU A 434 7.46 -30.06 10.73
C LEU A 434 6.97 -28.92 9.82
N PRO A 435 6.15 -27.99 10.34
CA PRO A 435 5.83 -26.75 9.64
C PRO A 435 7.11 -26.04 9.18
N ASN A 436 7.13 -25.59 7.94
CA ASN A 436 8.24 -24.86 7.34
C ASN A 436 7.74 -23.88 6.26
N GLY A 437 8.68 -23.26 5.52
CA GLY A 437 8.36 -22.28 4.48
C GLY A 437 7.40 -22.76 3.39
N MET A 438 7.35 -24.06 3.11
CA MET A 438 6.39 -24.64 2.16
C MET A 438 4.95 -24.59 2.68
N ASP A 439 4.75 -24.78 3.99
CA ASP A 439 3.43 -24.73 4.63
C ASP A 439 2.93 -23.28 4.71
N GLU A 440 3.80 -22.34 5.09
CA GLU A 440 3.52 -20.89 5.08
C GLU A 440 3.15 -20.38 3.69
N GLY A 441 3.92 -20.82 2.67
CA GLY A 441 3.65 -20.53 1.28
C GLY A 441 2.29 -21.06 0.81
N LEU A 442 1.90 -22.27 1.22
CA LEU A 442 0.60 -22.85 0.92
C LEU A 442 -0.56 -22.09 1.59
N ILE A 443 -0.44 -21.79 2.88
CA ILE A 443 -1.48 -21.06 3.64
C ILE A 443 -1.67 -19.65 3.07
N THR A 444 -0.58 -18.97 2.74
CA THR A 444 -0.60 -17.64 2.12
C THR A 444 -1.26 -17.69 0.74
N ASP A 445 -0.88 -18.65 -0.10
CA ASP A 445 -1.45 -18.86 -1.43
C ASP A 445 -2.97 -19.08 -1.39
N TRP A 446 -3.42 -20.03 -0.56
CA TRP A 446 -4.84 -20.33 -0.41
C TRP A 446 -5.63 -19.14 0.11
N SER A 447 -5.13 -18.48 1.15
CA SER A 447 -5.80 -17.34 1.75
C SER A 447 -5.94 -16.21 0.73
N LEU A 448 -4.86 -15.80 0.08
CA LEU A 448 -4.91 -14.69 -0.88
C LEU A 448 -5.81 -15.02 -2.08
N ARG A 449 -5.78 -16.25 -2.62
CA ARG A 449 -6.70 -16.65 -3.70
C ARG A 449 -8.17 -16.60 -3.30
N LEU A 450 -8.51 -17.07 -2.09
CA LEU A 450 -9.88 -17.03 -1.58
C LEU A 450 -10.46 -15.60 -1.53
N PHE A 451 -9.59 -14.59 -1.39
CA PHE A 451 -9.96 -13.18 -1.39
C PHE A 451 -9.71 -12.47 -2.74
N GLY A 452 -9.53 -13.24 -3.82
CA GLY A 452 -9.51 -12.74 -5.19
C GLY A 452 -8.16 -12.19 -5.65
N PHE A 453 -7.06 -12.52 -4.98
CA PHE A 453 -5.72 -12.22 -5.48
C PHE A 453 -5.32 -13.21 -6.58
N LYS A 454 -4.61 -12.72 -7.60
CA LYS A 454 -3.98 -13.56 -8.62
C LYS A 454 -2.62 -13.98 -8.11
N VAL A 455 -2.53 -15.20 -7.60
CA VAL A 455 -1.31 -15.72 -6.99
C VAL A 455 -0.54 -16.60 -7.97
N LYS A 456 0.78 -16.45 -7.99
CA LYS A 456 1.72 -17.40 -8.57
C LYS A 456 2.62 -17.93 -7.46
N ARG A 457 2.67 -19.25 -7.30
CA ARG A 457 3.55 -19.90 -6.32
C ARG A 457 4.66 -20.68 -7.03
N LEU A 458 5.90 -20.43 -6.61
CA LEU A 458 7.11 -21.18 -6.95
C LEU A 458 7.52 -21.98 -5.71
N THR A 459 7.89 -23.25 -5.90
CA THR A 459 8.21 -24.13 -4.77
C THR A 459 9.49 -24.91 -5.01
N GLU A 460 10.31 -25.09 -3.98
CA GLU A 460 11.33 -26.15 -3.99
C GLU A 460 10.65 -27.50 -4.21
N GLN A 461 11.18 -28.32 -5.10
CA GLN A 461 10.61 -29.64 -5.41
C GLN A 461 11.45 -30.75 -4.79
N ARG A 462 10.85 -31.53 -3.89
CA ARG A 462 11.41 -32.77 -3.34
C ARG A 462 10.74 -34.01 -3.95
N LEU A 463 9.63 -33.83 -4.66
CA LEU A 463 8.93 -34.90 -5.36
C LEU A 463 9.58 -35.20 -6.73
N THR A 464 10.40 -36.25 -6.79
CA THR A 464 11.26 -36.55 -7.95
C THR A 464 10.57 -37.10 -9.20
N ASP A 465 9.33 -37.62 -9.13
CA ASP A 465 8.68 -38.22 -10.31
C ASP A 465 7.14 -38.30 -10.24
N PHE A 466 6.47 -37.15 -10.47
CA PHE A 466 5.01 -37.03 -10.42
C PHE A 466 4.26 -38.00 -11.34
N MET A 467 4.88 -38.38 -12.47
CA MET A 467 4.30 -39.23 -13.51
C MET A 467 4.24 -40.72 -13.13
N THR A 468 4.94 -41.13 -12.07
CA THR A 468 4.89 -42.52 -11.55
C THR A 468 3.87 -42.72 -10.44
N VAL A 469 3.35 -41.63 -9.87
CA VAL A 469 2.24 -41.69 -8.92
C VAL A 469 0.96 -41.91 -9.72
N ASN A 470 0.52 -43.17 -9.78
CA ASN A 470 -0.68 -43.59 -10.52
C ASN A 470 -1.85 -42.66 -10.16
N LYS A 471 -2.44 -41.98 -11.15
CA LYS A 471 -3.38 -40.86 -10.97
C LYS A 471 -4.58 -41.21 -10.07
N ASP A 472 -5.08 -42.43 -10.19
CA ASP A 472 -6.16 -42.96 -9.35
C ASP A 472 -5.68 -43.22 -7.92
N LYS A 473 -4.42 -43.62 -7.76
CA LYS A 473 -3.75 -43.82 -6.47
C LYS A 473 -3.35 -42.50 -5.81
N ALA A 474 -3.00 -41.46 -6.57
CA ALA A 474 -2.74 -40.12 -6.05
C ALA A 474 -4.01 -39.44 -5.57
N ILE A 475 -5.13 -39.63 -6.30
CA ILE A 475 -6.46 -39.12 -5.90
C ILE A 475 -6.99 -39.91 -4.72
N ASP A 476 -6.89 -41.25 -4.74
CA ASP A 476 -7.21 -42.07 -3.57
C ASP A 476 -6.31 -41.67 -2.39
N GLU A 477 -4.98 -41.56 -2.54
CA GLU A 477 -4.05 -41.17 -1.47
C GLU A 477 -4.22 -39.72 -0.98
N ALA A 478 -4.65 -38.79 -1.83
CA ALA A 478 -4.99 -37.41 -1.46
C ALA A 478 -6.35 -37.31 -0.75
N TRP A 479 -7.33 -38.11 -1.18
CA TRP A 479 -8.60 -38.30 -0.45
C TRP A 479 -8.36 -39.03 0.88
N THR A 480 -7.48 -40.02 0.86
CA THR A 480 -6.99 -40.67 2.08
C THR A 480 -6.20 -39.67 2.91
N TRP A 481 -5.58 -38.63 2.34
CA TRP A 481 -4.90 -37.56 3.08
C TRP A 481 -5.86 -36.67 3.86
N LYS A 482 -7.03 -36.35 3.29
CA LYS A 482 -8.12 -35.69 4.04
C LYS A 482 -8.66 -36.59 5.18
N GLU A 483 -8.48 -37.90 5.06
CA GLU A 483 -8.78 -38.89 6.10
C GLU A 483 -7.56 -39.30 6.96
N LEU A 484 -6.31 -38.94 6.59
CA LEU A 484 -5.05 -39.40 7.20
C LEU A 484 -4.23 -38.27 7.82
N GLU A 485 -4.39 -37.01 7.42
CA GLU A 485 -3.94 -35.83 8.17
C GLU A 485 -4.40 -35.92 9.63
N HIS A 486 -5.57 -36.53 9.79
CA HIS A 486 -6.23 -36.74 11.05
C HIS A 486 -5.72 -38.00 11.82
N LEU A 487 -4.99 -38.90 11.15
CA LEU A 487 -4.42 -40.14 11.70
C LEU A 487 -2.88 -40.17 11.86
N PHE A 488 -2.09 -39.29 11.21
CA PHE A 488 -0.69 -39.63 10.87
C PHE A 488 0.40 -39.34 11.92
N VAL A 489 0.23 -38.40 12.86
CA VAL A 489 1.35 -38.02 13.75
C VAL A 489 1.61 -39.05 14.88
N GLN A 490 0.62 -39.87 15.25
CA GLN A 490 0.71 -40.63 16.51
C GLN A 490 0.77 -42.17 16.41
N GLN A 491 0.28 -42.80 15.32
CA GLN A 491 0.08 -44.26 15.36
C GLN A 491 1.23 -45.14 14.85
N LEU A 492 2.24 -44.60 14.16
CA LEU A 492 3.16 -45.43 13.38
C LEU A 492 4.65 -45.35 13.76
N LEU A 493 5.00 -44.51 14.74
CA LEU A 493 6.37 -44.47 15.29
C LEU A 493 6.66 -45.59 16.32
N LYS A 494 5.64 -46.39 16.69
CA LYS A 494 5.78 -47.32 17.82
C LYS A 494 5.80 -48.81 17.49
N ILE A 495 5.43 -49.28 16.28
CA ILE A 495 5.18 -50.74 16.11
C ILE A 495 5.87 -51.44 14.90
N LEU A 496 6.03 -50.88 13.69
CA LEU A 496 6.66 -51.63 12.57
C LEU A 496 7.37 -50.75 11.51
N SER A 497 8.68 -50.96 11.30
CA SER A 497 9.49 -50.49 10.14
C SER A 497 9.28 -49.05 9.66
N VAL A 498 9.84 -48.11 10.43
CA VAL A 498 9.74 -46.63 10.37
C VAL A 498 10.05 -45.99 9.01
N GLN A 499 10.98 -46.53 8.22
CA GLN A 499 11.45 -45.86 6.99
C GLN A 499 10.40 -45.75 5.88
N LYS A 500 9.56 -46.78 5.70
CA LYS A 500 8.63 -46.85 4.56
C LYS A 500 7.46 -45.86 4.69
N HIS A 501 7.04 -45.57 5.92
CA HIS A 501 5.90 -44.69 6.20
C HIS A 501 6.28 -43.22 6.33
N ILE A 502 7.50 -42.91 6.80
CA ILE A 502 8.08 -41.55 6.70
C ILE A 502 8.17 -41.15 5.23
N ASN A 503 8.71 -42.03 4.38
CA ASN A 503 8.79 -41.78 2.94
C ASN A 503 7.40 -41.54 2.33
N TRP A 504 6.36 -42.26 2.78
CA TRP A 504 4.99 -42.06 2.29
C TRP A 504 4.39 -40.72 2.76
N ALA A 505 4.56 -40.37 4.04
CA ALA A 505 4.07 -39.12 4.62
C ALA A 505 4.72 -37.89 3.99
N LEU A 506 6.05 -37.96 3.81
CA LEU A 506 6.81 -36.95 3.08
C LEU A 506 6.32 -36.86 1.63
N THR A 507 6.18 -37.99 0.93
CA THR A 507 5.63 -38.01 -0.44
C THR A 507 4.28 -37.30 -0.53
N ALA A 508 3.42 -37.51 0.46
CA ALA A 508 2.08 -36.96 0.46
C ALA A 508 2.02 -35.49 0.91
N LYS A 509 2.86 -35.08 1.88
CA LYS A 509 3.12 -33.66 2.16
C LYS A 509 3.64 -32.96 0.92
N TYR A 510 4.68 -33.49 0.26
CA TYR A 510 5.24 -32.94 -0.97
C TYR A 510 4.17 -32.85 -2.06
N ALA A 511 3.32 -33.86 -2.21
CA ALA A 511 2.18 -33.78 -3.12
C ALA A 511 1.22 -32.63 -2.75
N LEU A 512 0.98 -32.33 -1.47
CA LEU A 512 0.18 -31.19 -1.05
C LEU A 512 0.85 -29.84 -1.34
N VAL A 513 2.12 -29.69 -0.95
CA VAL A 513 2.81 -28.39 -1.00
C VAL A 513 3.51 -28.12 -2.34
N GLU A 514 3.63 -29.09 -3.25
CA GLU A 514 4.27 -28.91 -4.57
C GLU A 514 3.27 -29.02 -5.74
N THR A 515 1.98 -29.26 -5.47
CA THR A 515 0.93 -29.40 -6.49
C THR A 515 0.06 -28.16 -6.64
N ASP A 516 -0.30 -27.84 -7.88
CA ASP A 516 -1.25 -26.81 -8.25
C ASP A 516 -2.69 -27.34 -8.11
N TRP A 517 -3.26 -27.15 -6.93
CA TRP A 517 -4.61 -27.61 -6.59
C TRP A 517 -5.71 -26.90 -7.39
N GLU A 518 -5.48 -25.70 -7.90
CA GLU A 518 -6.46 -24.96 -8.70
C GLU A 518 -6.68 -25.65 -10.06
N LYS A 519 -5.59 -25.98 -10.76
CA LYS A 519 -5.67 -26.78 -12.00
C LYS A 519 -6.33 -28.14 -11.79
N PHE A 520 -6.16 -28.72 -10.60
CA PHE A 520 -6.84 -29.96 -10.25
C PHE A 520 -8.35 -29.76 -10.20
N PHE A 521 -8.84 -28.72 -9.52
CA PHE A 521 -10.27 -28.44 -9.44
C PHE A 521 -10.89 -28.00 -10.77
N GLU A 522 -10.16 -27.22 -11.58
CA GLU A 522 -10.67 -26.69 -12.85
C GLU A 522 -10.65 -27.72 -14.00
N MET A 523 -9.60 -28.54 -14.07
CA MET A 523 -9.32 -29.37 -15.25
C MET A 523 -9.21 -30.87 -14.96
N LEU A 524 -9.36 -31.31 -13.70
CA LEU A 524 -9.08 -32.68 -13.26
C LEU A 524 -7.67 -33.15 -13.69
N ARG A 525 -6.75 -32.18 -13.78
CA ARG A 525 -5.35 -32.37 -14.13
C ARG A 525 -4.53 -31.95 -12.93
N ILE A 526 -3.77 -32.90 -12.39
CA ILE A 526 -2.80 -32.58 -11.37
C ILE A 526 -1.60 -31.98 -12.11
N GLY A 527 -1.37 -30.69 -11.92
CA GLY A 527 -0.17 -30.00 -12.39
C GLY A 527 0.78 -29.81 -11.22
N GLN A 528 2.08 -30.00 -11.41
CA GLN A 528 3.06 -29.52 -10.44
C GLN A 528 3.10 -27.99 -10.50
N LEU A 529 3.37 -27.37 -9.35
CA LEU A 529 3.76 -25.97 -9.29
C LEU A 529 5.10 -25.78 -9.97
N ASP A 530 5.34 -24.56 -10.44
CA ASP A 530 6.62 -24.21 -11.05
C ASP A 530 7.73 -24.38 -10.02
N LYS A 531 8.84 -24.99 -10.46
CA LYS A 531 10.02 -25.18 -9.61
C LYS A 531 10.58 -23.80 -9.24
N LEU A 532 10.98 -23.64 -7.98
CA LEU A 532 11.74 -22.48 -7.57
C LEU A 532 13.20 -22.66 -8.02
N THR A 533 13.54 -22.01 -9.13
CA THR A 533 14.92 -21.84 -9.58
C THR A 533 15.27 -20.36 -9.54
N LYS A 534 16.57 -20.04 -9.53
CA LYS A 534 17.04 -18.65 -9.61
C LYS A 534 16.52 -17.99 -10.88
N GLU A 535 16.61 -18.71 -12.00
CA GLU A 535 16.22 -18.23 -13.32
C GLU A 535 14.72 -17.95 -13.38
N ASP A 536 13.89 -18.86 -12.86
CA ASP A 536 12.43 -18.69 -12.81
C ASP A 536 12.04 -17.52 -11.90
N LEU A 537 12.66 -17.43 -10.71
CA LEU A 537 12.38 -16.33 -9.80
C LEU A 537 12.76 -14.98 -10.42
N LEU A 538 13.96 -14.86 -11.00
CA LEU A 538 14.39 -13.65 -11.70
C LEU A 538 13.51 -13.34 -12.90
N GLU A 539 13.07 -14.35 -13.64
CA GLU A 539 12.13 -14.16 -14.75
C GLU A 539 10.82 -13.55 -14.27
N TYR A 540 10.24 -14.06 -13.19
CA TYR A 540 8.98 -13.52 -12.66
C TYR A 540 9.14 -12.14 -12.02
N LEU A 541 10.29 -11.84 -11.41
CA LEU A 541 10.55 -10.53 -10.82
C LEU A 541 10.96 -9.47 -11.86
N ASN A 542 11.59 -9.85 -12.99
CA ASN A 542 12.12 -8.90 -13.99
C ASN A 542 11.24 -8.66 -15.22
N ARG A 543 10.14 -9.40 -15.41
CA ARG A 543 9.24 -9.24 -16.57
C ARG A 543 8.36 -7.98 -16.44
N HIS A 544 8.89 -6.82 -16.85
CA HIS A 544 8.12 -5.56 -16.94
C HIS A 544 7.10 -5.54 -18.08
N GLY A 545 5.96 -4.87 -17.86
CA GLY A 545 5.03 -4.46 -18.91
C GLY A 545 4.11 -5.56 -19.42
N THR A 546 3.93 -6.62 -18.63
CA THR A 546 3.04 -7.74 -18.98
C THR A 546 1.84 -7.81 -18.02
N ALA A 547 0.80 -8.57 -18.38
CA ALA A 547 -0.37 -8.85 -17.50
C ALA A 547 -0.02 -9.64 -16.20
N HIS A 548 1.27 -9.78 -15.89
CA HIS A 548 1.85 -10.56 -14.80
C HIS A 548 2.80 -9.76 -13.90
N ASP A 549 2.83 -8.41 -13.96
CA ASP A 549 3.59 -7.62 -12.99
C ASP A 549 3.14 -7.97 -11.55
N TYR A 550 3.99 -8.65 -10.79
CA TYR A 550 3.73 -9.00 -9.39
C TYR A 550 4.09 -7.82 -8.49
N ASN A 551 3.08 -7.28 -7.81
CA ASN A 551 3.26 -6.13 -6.92
C ASN A 551 3.68 -6.55 -5.51
N ILE A 552 3.35 -7.78 -5.12
CA ILE A 552 3.60 -8.32 -3.78
C ILE A 552 4.41 -9.60 -3.94
N PHE A 553 5.50 -9.71 -3.18
CA PHE A 553 6.34 -10.89 -3.13
C PHE A 553 6.46 -11.39 -1.70
N PHE A 554 6.07 -12.64 -1.49
CA PHE A 554 6.33 -13.39 -0.27
C PHE A 554 7.45 -14.39 -0.52
N TYR A 555 8.46 -14.38 0.34
CA TYR A 555 9.51 -15.38 0.34
C TYR A 555 9.56 -16.09 1.69
N PHE A 556 9.37 -17.41 1.64
CA PHE A 556 9.38 -18.31 2.79
C PHE A 556 10.51 -19.33 2.60
N GLY A 557 11.73 -18.98 2.99
CA GLY A 557 12.90 -19.79 2.66
C GLY A 557 14.13 -19.47 3.50
N VAL A 558 15.31 -19.77 2.96
CA VAL A 558 16.60 -19.54 3.63
C VAL A 558 17.28 -18.31 3.05
N GLY A 559 17.85 -17.47 3.90
CA GLY A 559 18.54 -16.26 3.46
C GLY A 559 19.41 -15.65 4.54
N ASP A 560 20.16 -14.64 4.16
CA ASP A 560 20.99 -13.83 5.05
C ASP A 560 20.73 -12.33 4.81
N THR A 561 21.57 -11.44 5.35
CA THR A 561 21.43 -9.99 5.16
C THR A 561 21.50 -9.56 3.69
N ASP A 562 22.11 -10.36 2.83
CA ASP A 562 22.52 -9.95 1.50
C ASP A 562 21.78 -10.68 0.39
N LYS A 563 21.31 -11.92 0.64
CA LYS A 563 20.89 -12.86 -0.41
C LYS A 563 19.74 -13.75 0.03
N LEU A 564 18.91 -14.10 -0.96
CA LEU A 564 18.02 -15.26 -0.87
C LEU A 564 18.81 -16.48 -1.33
N LEU A 565 18.83 -17.53 -0.51
CA LEU A 565 19.63 -18.73 -0.75
C LEU A 565 18.76 -19.79 -1.43
N ILE A 566 18.58 -19.65 -2.74
CA ILE A 566 17.82 -20.62 -3.54
C ILE A 566 18.69 -21.84 -3.85
N HIS A 567 18.17 -23.03 -3.53
CA HIS A 567 18.91 -24.29 -3.71
C HIS A 567 19.04 -24.68 -5.20
N PRO A 568 20.28 -24.89 -5.70
CA PRO A 568 20.48 -25.47 -7.02
C PRO A 568 20.12 -26.96 -6.97
N ASP A 569 19.03 -27.33 -7.63
CA ASP A 569 18.64 -28.71 -7.94
C ASP A 569 18.38 -29.67 -6.78
N GLY A 570 17.35 -29.39 -5.97
CA GLY A 570 16.65 -30.40 -5.15
C GLY A 570 17.58 -31.28 -4.30
N ALA A 571 18.71 -30.73 -3.87
CA ALA A 571 19.79 -31.48 -3.26
C ALA A 571 19.34 -32.04 -1.91
N SER A 572 19.02 -33.34 -1.92
CA SER A 572 18.50 -34.15 -0.81
C SER A 572 19.30 -34.18 0.50
N THR A 573 20.41 -33.44 0.61
CA THR A 573 21.30 -33.45 1.78
C THR A 573 21.75 -32.04 2.15
N ILE A 574 20.82 -31.23 2.65
CA ILE A 574 21.17 -30.14 3.56
C ILE A 574 21.56 -30.84 4.88
N SER A 575 22.84 -30.84 5.24
CA SER A 575 23.27 -31.30 6.58
C SER A 575 23.18 -30.17 7.61
N ASP A 576 23.21 -28.93 7.14
CA ASP A 576 23.04 -27.73 7.95
C ASP A 576 22.21 -26.69 7.17
N PRO A 577 21.03 -26.27 7.67
CA PRO A 577 20.26 -25.17 7.08
C PRO A 577 20.97 -23.81 7.08
N TYR A 578 22.14 -23.69 7.74
CA TYR A 578 22.94 -22.47 7.80
C TYR A 578 24.42 -22.71 7.46
N PRO A 579 24.78 -23.24 6.28
CA PRO A 579 26.12 -23.74 6.00
C PRO A 579 27.18 -22.62 6.10
N GLU A 580 28.00 -22.67 7.16
CA GLU A 580 29.09 -21.70 7.39
C GLU A 580 30.23 -21.81 6.37
N SER A 581 30.39 -22.97 5.71
CA SER A 581 31.62 -23.32 4.99
C SER A 581 31.50 -23.50 3.47
N ASP A 582 30.29 -23.52 2.89
CA ASP A 582 30.08 -23.80 1.46
C ASP A 582 29.32 -22.68 0.71
N GLN A 583 29.66 -21.42 1.00
CA GLN A 583 29.14 -20.24 0.28
C GLN A 583 29.46 -20.24 -1.23
N THR A 584 30.33 -21.13 -1.73
CA THR A 584 30.74 -21.16 -3.15
C THR A 584 29.68 -21.71 -4.10
N THR A 585 28.69 -22.46 -3.59
CA THR A 585 27.61 -23.04 -4.41
C THR A 585 26.31 -22.22 -4.39
N TYR A 586 26.17 -21.27 -3.46
CA TYR A 586 24.98 -20.44 -3.26
C TYR A 586 25.25 -18.97 -3.63
N HIS A 587 25.50 -18.70 -4.92
CA HIS A 587 25.77 -17.35 -5.40
C HIS A 587 24.56 -16.76 -6.14
N ASN A 588 23.57 -16.29 -5.38
CA ASN A 588 22.44 -15.53 -5.93
C ASN A 588 22.41 -14.12 -5.32
N ASP A 589 23.28 -13.24 -5.82
CA ASP A 589 22.99 -11.81 -5.78
C ASP A 589 21.79 -11.59 -6.72
N LEU A 590 20.58 -11.69 -6.18
CA LEU A 590 19.36 -11.41 -6.93
C LEU A 590 19.24 -9.89 -7.03
N ASP A 591 19.71 -9.34 -8.16
CA ASP A 591 19.37 -7.99 -8.56
C ASP A 591 18.11 -8.05 -9.43
N PHE A 592 16.96 -7.96 -8.78
CA PHE A 592 15.65 -8.00 -9.43
C PHE A 592 14.99 -6.64 -9.43
N HIS A 593 14.20 -6.38 -10.46
CA HIS A 593 13.22 -5.31 -10.46
C HIS A 593 12.19 -5.57 -9.38
N GLU A 594 11.96 -4.55 -8.58
CA GLU A 594 11.55 -4.81 -7.22
C GLU A 594 10.03 -4.78 -7.11
N PRO A 595 9.42 -5.87 -6.62
CA PRO A 595 8.02 -5.84 -6.25
C PRO A 595 7.82 -4.72 -5.23
N LYS A 596 6.68 -4.06 -5.32
CA LYS A 596 6.37 -2.91 -4.46
C LYS A 596 6.34 -3.32 -2.99
N ILE A 597 5.85 -4.52 -2.68
CA ILE A 597 5.77 -5.03 -1.31
C ILE A 597 6.57 -6.32 -1.23
N LEU A 598 7.50 -6.35 -0.28
CA LEU A 598 8.32 -7.50 0.08
C LEU A 598 7.90 -7.99 1.46
N PHE A 599 7.58 -9.28 1.57
CA PHE A 599 7.48 -9.99 2.83
C PHE A 599 8.55 -11.08 2.81
N LEU A 600 9.64 -10.85 3.53
CA LEU A 600 10.82 -11.71 3.51
C LEU A 600 10.96 -12.42 4.85
N GLU A 601 10.51 -13.68 4.87
CA GLU A 601 10.57 -14.53 6.04
C GLU A 601 11.80 -15.43 5.95
N HIS A 602 12.96 -14.83 6.22
CA HIS A 602 14.22 -15.53 6.45
C HIS A 602 15.09 -14.75 7.44
N THR A 603 16.08 -15.42 8.03
CA THR A 603 17.03 -14.84 9.00
C THR A 603 17.63 -13.52 8.49
N MET A 604 17.59 -12.49 9.34
CA MET A 604 18.22 -11.17 9.15
C MET A 604 17.80 -10.41 7.86
N SER A 605 16.64 -10.74 7.26
CA SER A 605 16.13 -10.07 6.06
C SER A 605 15.93 -8.56 6.23
N ALA A 606 15.67 -8.13 7.47
CA ALA A 606 15.37 -6.75 7.87
C ALA A 606 16.45 -6.16 8.81
N HIS A 607 17.56 -6.86 9.06
CA HIS A 607 18.68 -6.34 9.86
C HIS A 607 19.22 -5.01 9.28
N SER A 608 19.74 -4.11 10.11
CA SER A 608 20.19 -2.77 9.66
C SER A 608 21.25 -2.79 8.56
N SER A 609 22.03 -3.87 8.44
CA SER A 609 23.00 -4.10 7.37
C SER A 609 22.44 -4.75 6.10
N SER A 610 21.15 -5.11 6.08
CA SER A 610 20.52 -5.87 4.99
C SER A 610 20.52 -5.12 3.66
N LYS A 611 20.95 -5.78 2.58
CA LYS A 611 20.87 -5.25 1.21
C LYS A 611 19.44 -5.10 0.72
N PHE A 612 18.48 -5.84 1.30
CA PHE A 612 17.06 -5.70 0.97
C PHE A 612 16.51 -4.33 1.38
N LEU A 613 17.16 -3.62 2.32
CA LEU A 613 16.78 -2.25 2.68
C LEU A 613 17.16 -1.21 1.62
N LYS A 614 18.17 -1.50 0.79
CA LYS A 614 18.64 -0.63 -0.29
C LYS A 614 17.81 -0.74 -1.57
N LYS A 615 16.77 -1.58 -1.52
CA LYS A 615 15.82 -1.77 -2.60
C LYS A 615 14.76 -0.64 -2.56
N THR A 616 14.44 -0.06 -3.72
CA THR A 616 13.30 0.84 -4.05
C THR A 616 11.88 0.28 -3.79
N ASN A 617 11.73 -0.93 -3.24
CA ASN A 617 10.45 -1.47 -2.82
C ASN A 617 9.72 -0.46 -1.91
N LEU A 618 8.40 -0.39 -2.01
CA LEU A 618 7.58 0.51 -1.19
C LEU A 618 7.54 0.09 0.27
N VAL A 619 7.44 -1.21 0.50
CA VAL A 619 7.35 -1.81 1.83
C VAL A 619 8.18 -3.09 1.89
N LEU A 620 8.92 -3.26 2.98
CA LEU A 620 9.54 -4.52 3.38
C LEU A 620 9.03 -4.88 4.78
N VAL A 621 8.49 -6.08 4.93
CA VAL A 621 8.32 -6.75 6.23
C VAL A 621 9.35 -7.87 6.30
N GLY A 622 10.12 -7.93 7.37
CA GLY A 622 11.12 -8.97 7.55
C GLY A 622 11.67 -9.00 8.98
N GLU A 623 12.77 -9.73 9.17
CA GLU A 623 13.29 -10.11 10.47
C GLU A 623 14.69 -9.53 10.71
N THR A 624 14.93 -8.92 11.86
CA THR A 624 16.26 -8.43 12.24
C THR A 624 17.17 -9.52 12.80
N GLY A 625 16.58 -10.62 13.30
CA GLY A 625 17.30 -11.75 13.90
C GLY A 625 17.06 -13.09 13.19
N ILE A 626 17.39 -14.17 13.88
CA ILE A 626 17.17 -15.57 13.45
C ILE A 626 15.71 -15.97 13.60
N ILE A 627 15.16 -16.65 12.58
CA ILE A 627 13.80 -17.21 12.61
C ILE A 627 13.82 -18.68 13.04
N HIS A 628 12.87 -19.06 13.90
CA HIS A 628 12.63 -20.44 14.32
C HIS A 628 11.38 -21.01 13.63
N GLN A 629 11.52 -22.15 12.95
CA GLN A 629 10.58 -22.61 11.90
C GLN A 629 9.12 -22.86 12.30
N VAL A 630 8.83 -23.10 13.59
CA VAL A 630 7.50 -23.52 14.03
C VAL A 630 6.57 -22.34 14.34
N ASN A 631 7.13 -21.19 14.74
CA ASN A 631 6.35 -20.07 15.27
C ASN A 631 5.93 -19.06 14.20
N SER A 632 6.65 -19.03 13.08
CA SER A 632 6.44 -18.08 12.01
C SER A 632 5.09 -18.23 11.28
N ALA A 633 4.59 -19.46 11.14
CA ALA A 633 3.27 -19.69 10.57
C ALA A 633 2.11 -19.14 11.43
N LEU A 634 2.27 -19.11 12.77
CA LEU A 634 1.24 -18.61 13.68
C LEU A 634 1.08 -17.10 13.56
N THR A 635 2.21 -16.39 13.58
CA THR A 635 2.21 -14.92 13.48
C THR A 635 1.81 -14.45 12.08
N LEU A 636 2.08 -15.25 11.04
CA LEU A 636 1.65 -14.98 9.67
C LEU A 636 0.13 -15.00 9.47
N ALA A 637 -0.61 -15.86 10.18
CA ALA A 637 -2.05 -15.99 9.96
C ALA A 637 -2.81 -14.68 10.24
N PRO A 638 -2.61 -13.98 11.38
CA PRO A 638 -3.23 -12.68 11.61
C PRO A 638 -2.74 -11.61 10.64
N PHE A 639 -1.48 -11.64 10.20
CA PHE A 639 -0.99 -10.74 9.14
C PHE A 639 -1.83 -10.90 7.87
N ILE A 640 -1.94 -12.13 7.37
CA ILE A 640 -2.72 -12.42 6.16
C ILE A 640 -4.19 -12.07 6.38
N GLN A 641 -4.76 -12.35 7.55
CA GLN A 641 -6.14 -11.97 7.89
C GLN A 641 -6.35 -10.46 7.80
N GLN A 642 -5.42 -9.63 8.28
CA GLN A 642 -5.51 -8.17 8.17
C GLN A 642 -5.37 -7.71 6.71
N ILE A 643 -4.44 -8.31 5.95
CA ILE A 643 -4.26 -8.02 4.53
C ILE A 643 -5.51 -8.33 3.72
N VAL A 644 -6.12 -9.50 3.90
CA VAL A 644 -7.36 -9.88 3.19
C VAL A 644 -8.59 -9.10 3.68
N SER A 645 -8.55 -8.64 4.94
CA SER A 645 -9.52 -7.67 5.49
C SER A 645 -9.23 -6.23 5.01
N LYS A 646 -8.28 -6.06 4.09
CA LYS A 646 -7.94 -4.79 3.45
C LYS A 646 -7.57 -3.70 4.47
N LYS A 647 -6.94 -4.11 5.57
CA LYS A 647 -6.31 -3.22 6.54
C LYS A 647 -4.91 -2.85 6.05
N SER A 648 -4.33 -1.81 6.66
CA SER A 648 -2.99 -1.39 6.29
C SER A 648 -1.94 -2.41 6.72
N ILE A 649 -0.80 -2.43 6.04
CA ILE A 649 0.30 -3.35 6.35
C ILE A 649 0.82 -3.10 7.78
N GLY A 650 0.88 -1.85 8.23
CA GLY A 650 1.25 -1.54 9.61
C GLY A 650 0.30 -2.15 10.64
N LYS A 651 -1.01 -2.17 10.35
CA LYS A 651 -1.99 -2.84 11.22
C LYS A 651 -1.84 -4.36 11.17
N ALA A 652 -1.48 -4.91 10.02
CA ALA A 652 -1.18 -6.33 9.88
C ALA A 652 0.01 -6.73 10.76
N VAL A 653 1.11 -5.95 10.75
CA VAL A 653 2.29 -6.18 11.59
C VAL A 653 1.99 -5.96 13.07
N GLU A 654 1.23 -4.90 13.43
CA GLU A 654 0.76 -4.65 14.80
C GLU A 654 0.04 -5.88 15.38
N GLU A 655 -0.88 -6.48 14.60
CA GLU A 655 -1.60 -7.68 15.03
C GLU A 655 -0.70 -8.93 15.03
N MET A 656 0.43 -8.98 14.29
CA MET A 656 1.43 -10.05 14.47
C MET A 656 2.11 -9.96 15.83
N HIS A 657 2.41 -8.73 16.28
CA HIS A 657 3.10 -8.50 17.54
C HIS A 657 2.20 -8.80 18.75
N ASP A 658 0.91 -8.48 18.68
CA ASP A 658 -0.03 -8.62 19.79
C ASP A 658 -0.44 -10.10 20.10
N ILE A 659 -0.06 -11.08 19.27
CA ILE A 659 -0.45 -12.52 19.43
C ILE A 659 0.21 -13.18 20.65
N LEU A 660 1.37 -12.70 21.12
CA LEU A 660 2.26 -13.54 21.96
C LEU A 660 2.32 -13.15 23.44
N ILE A 661 1.54 -12.17 23.87
CA ILE A 661 1.49 -11.73 25.27
C ILE A 661 0.33 -12.42 25.98
N PHE A 662 0.52 -13.71 26.28
CA PHE A 662 -0.44 -14.48 27.05
C PHE A 662 0.23 -15.14 28.27
N GLY A 663 -0.04 -14.58 29.44
CA GLY A 663 0.22 -15.20 30.74
C GLY A 663 1.39 -14.58 31.50
N GLU A 664 1.05 -13.79 32.51
CA GLU A 664 1.92 -12.99 33.39
C GLU A 664 2.45 -11.71 32.74
N ARG A 665 2.32 -10.58 33.44
CA ARG A 665 2.74 -9.25 32.94
C ARG A 665 4.20 -9.32 32.51
N HIS A 666 4.56 -8.63 31.44
CA HIS A 666 5.91 -8.60 30.87
C HIS A 666 7.02 -8.32 31.93
N GLU A 667 6.73 -7.49 32.94
CA GLU A 667 7.61 -7.23 34.09
C GLU A 667 7.74 -8.40 35.07
N GLU A 668 6.71 -9.23 35.27
CA GLU A 668 6.78 -10.44 36.09
C GLU A 668 7.50 -11.58 35.34
N VAL A 669 7.33 -11.66 34.02
CA VAL A 669 8.02 -12.63 33.16
C VAL A 669 9.52 -12.33 33.12
N GLN A 670 9.94 -11.09 32.86
CA GLN A 670 11.36 -10.71 32.91
C GLN A 670 12.00 -10.98 34.29
N ASN A 671 11.27 -10.79 35.38
CA ASN A 671 11.76 -11.08 36.73
C ASN A 671 11.72 -12.58 37.11
N ARG A 672 11.05 -13.44 36.32
CA ARG A 672 10.89 -14.89 36.59
C ARG A 672 11.59 -15.83 35.60
N ILE A 673 12.20 -15.33 34.52
CA ILE A 673 13.02 -16.11 33.54
C ILE A 673 14.36 -16.64 34.15
N THR A 674 14.35 -16.98 35.45
CA THR A 674 15.44 -17.66 36.14
C THR A 674 15.13 -19.14 36.46
N PHE A 675 14.09 -19.76 35.86
CA PHE A 675 13.64 -21.14 36.21
C PHE A 675 13.13 -22.02 35.03
N SER A 676 13.97 -22.28 34.03
CA SER A 676 14.38 -23.57 33.41
C SER A 676 13.44 -24.68 32.88
N ALA A 677 12.13 -24.52 32.61
CA ALA A 677 11.40 -25.58 31.84
C ALA A 677 10.11 -25.17 31.09
N VAL A 678 9.74 -23.89 31.16
CA VAL A 678 8.60 -23.29 30.42
C VAL A 678 9.13 -22.34 29.32
N GLU A 679 10.45 -22.33 29.10
CA GLU A 679 11.15 -21.19 28.51
C GLU A 679 11.29 -21.23 26.99
N GLY A 680 11.53 -22.38 26.34
CA GLY A 680 11.98 -22.39 24.92
C GLY A 680 10.97 -21.86 23.88
N GLY A 681 9.71 -22.31 23.93
CA GLY A 681 8.69 -21.91 22.94
C GLY A 681 8.26 -20.46 23.07
N MET A 682 8.00 -20.00 24.30
CA MET A 682 7.67 -18.60 24.59
C MET A 682 8.84 -17.66 24.27
N ARG A 683 10.09 -18.08 24.51
CA ARG A 683 11.28 -17.30 24.13
C ARG A 683 11.41 -17.13 22.61
N ASN A 684 11.20 -18.20 21.83
CA ASN A 684 11.21 -18.11 20.37
C ASN A 684 10.06 -17.23 19.83
N ALA A 685 8.89 -17.30 20.44
CA ALA A 685 7.77 -16.41 20.15
C ALA A 685 8.13 -14.94 20.48
N LEU A 686 8.68 -14.67 21.66
CA LEU A 686 9.14 -13.33 22.04
C LEU A 686 10.24 -12.82 21.10
N LYS A 687 11.17 -13.69 20.67
CA LYS A 687 12.17 -13.36 19.66
C LYS A 687 11.49 -12.88 18.38
N GLU A 688 10.57 -13.69 17.86
CA GLU A 688 9.76 -13.36 16.68
C GLU A 688 8.90 -12.10 16.79
N HIS A 689 8.44 -11.77 17.99
CA HIS A 689 7.76 -10.52 18.28
C HIS A 689 8.71 -9.32 18.11
N TYR A 690 9.94 -9.42 18.62
CA TYR A 690 10.91 -8.33 18.53
C TYR A 690 11.61 -8.22 17.18
N THR A 691 11.88 -9.33 16.49
CA THR A 691 12.65 -9.34 15.24
C THR A 691 11.87 -8.77 14.06
N ARG A 692 10.54 -8.86 14.07
CA ARG A 692 9.71 -8.39 12.95
C ARG A 692 9.63 -6.88 12.88
N ILE A 693 10.12 -6.33 11.76
CA ILE A 693 10.09 -4.89 11.49
C ILE A 693 9.42 -4.61 10.15
N LEU A 694 8.62 -3.54 10.14
CA LEU A 694 8.08 -2.93 8.93
C LEU A 694 8.94 -1.74 8.50
N TYR A 695 9.52 -1.83 7.31
CA TYR A 695 10.15 -0.72 6.64
C TYR A 695 9.28 -0.19 5.51
N GLY A 696 8.89 1.08 5.59
CA GLY A 696 7.97 1.74 4.67
C GLY A 696 6.84 2.44 5.42
N ASP A 697 5.82 2.84 4.67
CA ASP A 697 4.69 3.57 5.24
C ASP A 697 3.67 2.60 5.89
N PRO A 698 3.50 2.62 7.23
CA PRO A 698 2.59 1.71 7.94
C PRO A 698 1.11 1.91 7.58
N ALA A 699 0.76 3.08 7.03
CA ALA A 699 -0.60 3.38 6.58
C ALA A 699 -0.85 2.99 5.11
N LEU A 700 0.06 2.25 4.47
CA LEU A 700 -0.19 1.67 3.15
C LEU A 700 -1.22 0.54 3.27
N SER A 701 -2.33 0.66 2.54
CA SER A 701 -3.32 -0.41 2.39
C SER A 701 -3.34 -0.89 0.94
N LEU A 702 -3.52 -2.19 0.75
CA LEU A 702 -3.64 -2.82 -0.56
C LEU A 702 -4.98 -2.50 -1.23
N GLU A 703 -6.04 -2.32 -0.45
CA GLU A 703 -7.40 -2.02 -0.92
C GLU A 703 -8.18 -1.15 0.10
N ALA A 704 -9.38 -0.70 -0.27
CA ALA A 704 -10.32 -0.06 0.65
C ALA A 704 -10.86 -1.09 1.66
N PRO A 705 -11.02 -0.77 2.96
CA PRO A 705 -11.29 -1.73 4.04
C PRO A 705 -12.46 -2.69 3.76
N GLY A 706 -12.23 -3.99 3.95
CA GLY A 706 -13.22 -5.07 3.88
C GLY A 706 -13.36 -5.69 5.28
N TYR A 707 -14.35 -6.53 5.53
CA TYR A 707 -14.62 -6.92 6.92
C TYR A 707 -15.16 -8.31 7.14
N VAL A 708 -14.72 -8.87 8.27
CA VAL A 708 -15.31 -9.99 8.98
C VAL A 708 -15.26 -9.68 10.48
N GLU A 709 -16.41 -9.48 11.13
CA GLU A 709 -16.57 -9.79 12.57
C GLU A 709 -17.98 -10.32 12.83
N SER A 710 -18.08 -11.13 13.89
CA SER A 710 -19.30 -11.76 14.39
C SER A 710 -20.17 -10.81 15.22
N ASN A 711 -21.49 -11.00 15.14
CA ASN A 711 -22.50 -10.22 15.89
C ASN A 711 -22.47 -10.51 17.40
N TRP A 712 -22.63 -9.47 18.22
CA TRP A 712 -22.65 -9.52 19.69
C TRP A 712 -24.07 -9.28 20.25
N ILE A 713 -24.39 -9.87 21.39
CA ILE A 713 -25.59 -9.53 22.19
C ILE A 713 -25.13 -9.05 23.56
N ILE A 714 -25.23 -7.73 23.81
CA ILE A 714 -24.97 -7.14 25.12
C ILE A 714 -26.30 -7.00 25.87
N SER A 715 -26.34 -7.48 27.11
CA SER A 715 -27.54 -7.42 27.96
C SER A 715 -27.67 -6.05 28.64
N PRO A 716 -28.92 -5.60 28.94
CA PRO A 716 -29.16 -4.37 29.69
C PRO A 716 -28.52 -4.46 31.09
N GLY A 717 -27.39 -3.78 31.28
CA GLY A 717 -26.62 -3.89 32.53
C GLY A 717 -25.12 -3.71 32.39
N GLY A 718 -24.57 -3.88 31.18
CA GLY A 718 -23.11 -4.02 31.01
C GLY A 718 -22.68 -5.47 31.21
N ALA A 719 -23.53 -6.41 30.83
CA ALA A 719 -23.21 -7.84 30.84
C ALA A 719 -23.12 -8.32 29.38
N THR A 720 -21.94 -8.76 28.95
CA THR A 720 -21.79 -9.44 27.64
C THR A 720 -21.60 -10.94 27.88
N GLN A 721 -22.23 -11.76 27.05
CA GLN A 721 -22.08 -13.22 27.09
C GLN A 721 -21.41 -13.70 25.81
N ILE A 722 -20.28 -14.39 25.97
CA ILE A 722 -19.58 -15.08 24.90
C ILE A 722 -19.88 -16.56 25.05
N LYS A 723 -20.42 -17.15 24.00
CA LYS A 723 -20.59 -18.59 23.91
C LYS A 723 -19.69 -19.15 22.80
N THR A 724 -18.74 -20.00 23.16
CA THR A 724 -18.00 -20.79 22.16
C THR A 724 -18.12 -22.27 22.47
N LYS A 725 -18.18 -23.08 21.41
CA LYS A 725 -18.27 -24.53 21.48
C LYS A 725 -17.06 -25.12 20.78
N THR A 726 -16.35 -26.02 21.45
CA THR A 726 -15.22 -26.69 20.82
C THR A 726 -15.72 -27.70 19.81
N ASN A 727 -15.30 -27.53 18.56
CA ASN A 727 -15.53 -28.50 17.51
C ASN A 727 -14.28 -29.38 17.41
N TYR A 728 -14.33 -30.57 17.99
CA TYR A 728 -13.20 -31.48 18.02
C TYR A 728 -13.57 -32.88 17.57
N THR A 729 -12.54 -33.62 17.24
CA THR A 729 -12.58 -35.02 16.82
C THR A 729 -11.46 -35.75 17.57
N ILE A 730 -11.73 -36.98 18.04
CA ILE A 730 -10.72 -37.82 18.69
C ILE A 730 -10.26 -38.85 17.69
N GLU A 731 -9.01 -38.76 17.29
CA GLU A 731 -8.41 -39.66 16.32
C GLU A 731 -7.12 -40.25 16.84
N ASN A 732 -7.01 -41.58 16.79
CA ASN A 732 -5.86 -42.31 17.30
C ASN A 732 -5.51 -41.97 18.76
N ASN A 733 -6.53 -41.80 19.60
CA ASN A 733 -6.39 -41.35 20.99
C ASN A 733 -5.79 -39.93 21.08
N THR A 734 -5.90 -39.10 20.05
CA THR A 734 -5.44 -37.70 20.03
C THR A 734 -6.62 -36.79 19.80
N ILE A 735 -6.62 -35.60 20.37
CA ILE A 735 -7.70 -34.63 20.14
C ILE A 735 -7.24 -33.63 19.08
N VAL A 736 -8.07 -33.43 18.05
CA VAL A 736 -7.89 -32.40 17.01
C VAL A 736 -9.05 -31.42 17.11
N VAL A 737 -8.74 -30.12 17.19
CA VAL A 737 -9.75 -29.05 17.29
C VAL A 737 -9.83 -28.34 15.94
N ASN A 738 -11.00 -28.41 15.31
CA ASN A 738 -11.22 -27.99 13.92
C ASN A 738 -11.56 -26.49 13.77
N ASN A 739 -11.79 -25.80 14.88
CA ASN A 739 -12.25 -24.40 14.88
C ASN A 739 -11.45 -23.51 15.83
N ALA A 740 -10.24 -23.90 16.20
CA ALA A 740 -9.38 -23.06 17.04
C ALA A 740 -9.06 -21.73 16.32
N ASP A 741 -8.99 -20.65 17.10
CA ASP A 741 -8.55 -19.35 16.61
C ASP A 741 -7.01 -19.30 16.54
N ASP A 742 -6.30 -20.02 17.42
CA ASP A 742 -4.82 -20.08 17.50
C ASP A 742 -4.31 -21.33 18.27
N TYR A 743 -3.00 -21.45 18.52
CA TYR A 743 -2.35 -22.55 19.24
C TYR A 743 -1.20 -22.08 20.16
N ILE A 744 -1.07 -22.68 21.35
CA ILE A 744 0.17 -22.62 22.14
C ILE A 744 1.12 -23.72 21.67
N LEU A 745 2.31 -23.30 21.23
CA LEU A 745 3.38 -24.17 20.73
C LEU A 745 4.62 -24.04 21.64
N GLU A 746 4.78 -24.99 22.56
CA GLU A 746 5.94 -25.06 23.45
C GLU A 746 6.69 -26.38 23.26
N TYR A 747 8.01 -26.31 23.05
CA TYR A 747 8.84 -27.51 22.94
C TYR A 747 8.73 -28.38 24.19
N ASN A 748 8.69 -29.69 23.97
CA ASN A 748 8.49 -30.71 25.00
C ASN A 748 7.13 -30.60 25.74
N LYS A 749 6.17 -29.81 25.22
CA LYS A 749 4.80 -29.69 25.77
C LYS A 749 3.73 -30.08 24.73
N PRO A 750 2.51 -30.41 25.18
CA PRO A 750 1.38 -30.61 24.29
C PRO A 750 1.06 -29.35 23.46
N ILE A 751 0.66 -29.50 22.20
CA ILE A 751 0.07 -28.42 21.39
C ILE A 751 -1.34 -28.12 21.93
N ILE A 752 -1.62 -26.86 22.25
CA ILE A 752 -2.89 -26.45 22.88
C ILE A 752 -3.66 -25.51 21.97
N PRO A 753 -4.82 -25.93 21.42
CA PRO A 753 -5.67 -25.04 20.63
C PRO A 753 -6.33 -23.98 21.52
N LEU A 754 -6.43 -22.75 21.01
CA LEU A 754 -6.94 -21.58 21.70
C LEU A 754 -8.15 -20.99 20.98
N TYR A 755 -9.05 -20.38 21.75
CA TYR A 755 -10.05 -19.44 21.28
C TYR A 755 -9.73 -18.05 21.81
N HIS A 756 -9.76 -17.05 20.95
CA HIS A 756 -9.52 -15.65 21.29
C HIS A 756 -10.78 -14.83 21.08
N LYS A 757 -11.11 -14.00 22.07
CA LYS A 757 -12.25 -13.10 21.99
C LYS A 757 -11.86 -11.73 22.52
N ARG A 758 -11.99 -10.73 21.66
CA ARG A 758 -11.67 -9.33 21.93
C ARG A 758 -12.94 -8.54 22.17
N ILE A 759 -13.07 -7.90 23.33
CA ILE A 759 -14.21 -7.03 23.67
C ILE A 759 -13.70 -5.61 23.84
N ILE A 760 -14.16 -4.69 23.00
CA ILE A 760 -13.93 -3.26 23.22
C ILE A 760 -15.00 -2.73 24.18
N LEU A 761 -14.54 -2.27 25.33
CA LEU A 761 -15.29 -1.64 26.41
C LEU A 761 -15.17 -0.11 26.32
N PRO A 762 -16.20 0.64 26.75
CA PRO A 762 -16.16 2.10 26.77
C PRO A 762 -15.00 2.69 27.59
N THR A 763 -14.74 3.98 27.41
CA THR A 763 -13.83 4.74 28.27
C THR A 763 -14.28 4.74 29.73
N ASN A 764 -13.34 4.79 30.66
CA ASN A 764 -13.61 4.81 32.10
C ASN A 764 -14.46 3.62 32.56
N THR A 765 -14.29 2.47 31.92
CA THR A 765 -14.95 1.24 32.34
C THR A 765 -14.28 0.68 33.58
N THR A 766 -15.08 0.24 34.54
CA THR A 766 -14.63 -0.63 35.64
C THR A 766 -15.22 -2.00 35.43
N ILE A 767 -14.37 -3.01 35.25
CA ILE A 767 -14.79 -4.41 35.17
C ILE A 767 -15.03 -4.89 36.60
N ASP A 768 -16.27 -5.28 36.90
CA ASP A 768 -16.65 -5.75 38.24
C ASP A 768 -16.27 -7.23 38.41
N ASP A 769 -16.52 -8.03 37.37
CA ASP A 769 -16.31 -9.47 37.36
C ASP A 769 -16.20 -10.01 35.92
N VAL A 770 -15.33 -10.99 35.72
CA VAL A 770 -15.28 -11.84 34.53
C VAL A 770 -15.51 -13.26 35.02
N SER A 771 -16.77 -13.71 34.94
CA SER A 771 -17.14 -15.06 35.33
C SER A 771 -17.28 -15.95 34.10
N TRP A 772 -17.01 -17.23 34.28
CA TRP A 772 -17.18 -18.22 33.22
C TRP A 772 -17.84 -19.47 33.78
N ASN A 773 -18.65 -20.10 32.94
CA ASN A 773 -19.16 -21.43 33.17
C ASN A 773 -18.62 -22.34 32.07
N ILE A 774 -17.75 -23.26 32.47
CA ILE A 774 -17.12 -24.24 31.59
C ILE A 774 -17.89 -25.55 31.74
N ILE A 775 -18.38 -26.07 30.63
CA ILE A 775 -18.79 -27.47 30.51
C ILE A 775 -17.62 -28.21 29.90
N SER A 776 -17.07 -29.15 30.63
CA SER A 776 -15.95 -29.97 30.17
C SER A 776 -16.15 -31.44 30.54
N HIS A 777 -15.45 -32.30 29.82
CA HIS A 777 -15.34 -33.71 30.16
C HIS A 777 -13.93 -34.21 29.93
N ALA A 778 -13.55 -35.25 30.67
CA ALA A 778 -12.24 -35.87 30.53
C ALA A 778 -12.31 -37.04 29.56
N VAL A 779 -11.32 -37.14 28.69
CA VAL A 779 -11.08 -38.28 27.81
C VAL A 779 -9.65 -38.76 28.01
N ASN A 780 -9.40 -40.05 27.79
CA ASN A 780 -8.03 -40.51 27.65
C ASN A 780 -7.57 -40.11 26.26
N ALA A 781 -6.53 -39.28 26.20
CA ALA A 781 -5.92 -38.86 24.95
C ALA A 781 -4.42 -38.64 25.15
N THR A 782 -3.64 -39.12 24.19
CA THR A 782 -2.20 -38.92 24.09
C THR A 782 -1.95 -37.50 23.57
N PRO A 783 -1.24 -36.64 24.33
CA PRO A 783 -0.91 -35.30 23.87
C PRO A 783 -0.02 -35.33 22.62
N GLN A 784 -0.27 -34.44 21.67
CA GLN A 784 0.69 -34.14 20.61
C GLN A 784 1.78 -33.25 21.19
N ILE A 785 2.94 -33.83 21.50
CA ILE A 785 4.08 -33.07 22.02
C ILE A 785 4.80 -32.40 20.85
N LEU A 786 5.04 -31.10 20.97
CA LEU A 786 5.91 -30.39 20.03
C LEU A 786 7.38 -30.76 20.33
N GLU A 787 8.03 -31.39 19.38
CA GLU A 787 9.41 -31.84 19.52
C GLU A 787 10.37 -30.65 19.35
N PRO A 788 11.42 -30.51 20.19
CA PRO A 788 12.44 -29.47 20.04
C PRO A 788 13.19 -29.63 18.72
N ASP A 789 13.57 -28.48 18.14
CA ASP A 789 14.48 -28.46 17.01
C ASP A 789 15.93 -28.76 17.43
N LYS A 790 16.88 -28.64 16.50
CA LYS A 790 18.29 -28.95 16.73
C LYS A 790 18.98 -28.05 17.77
N TYR A 791 18.36 -26.95 18.19
CA TYR A 791 18.92 -25.98 19.13
C TYR A 791 18.54 -26.27 20.60
N TYR A 792 17.56 -27.14 20.84
CA TYR A 792 17.00 -27.38 22.18
C TYR A 792 17.09 -28.85 22.63
N GLN A 793 17.14 -29.09 23.94
CA GLN A 793 17.16 -30.45 24.51
C GLN A 793 15.77 -31.08 24.52
N LYS A 794 15.71 -32.38 24.20
CA LYS A 794 14.48 -33.19 24.31
C LYS A 794 14.21 -33.63 25.73
N GLU A 795 13.00 -33.33 26.20
CA GLU A 795 12.49 -33.67 27.53
C GLU A 795 11.11 -34.34 27.44
N ASN A 796 10.77 -35.16 28.43
CA ASN A 796 9.43 -35.76 28.50
C ASN A 796 8.47 -34.81 29.22
N PHE A 797 7.32 -34.54 28.60
CA PHE A 797 6.24 -33.82 29.26
C PHE A 797 5.74 -34.57 30.51
N THR A 798 5.67 -33.87 31.65
CA THR A 798 5.05 -34.35 32.88
C THR A 798 4.18 -33.25 33.50
N GLY A 799 3.10 -33.64 34.18
CA GLY A 799 2.20 -32.72 34.87
C GLY A 799 0.98 -32.28 34.06
N VAL A 800 0.41 -31.14 34.46
CA VAL A 800 -0.77 -30.51 33.86
C VAL A 800 -0.33 -29.42 32.88
N TYR A 801 -0.94 -29.34 31.70
CA TYR A 801 -0.65 -28.28 30.73
C TYR A 801 -1.85 -27.99 29.81
N PRO A 802 -2.21 -26.72 29.56
CA PRO A 802 -1.67 -25.54 30.24
C PRO A 802 -2.08 -25.55 31.72
N ASN A 803 -1.37 -24.81 32.58
CA ASN A 803 -1.69 -24.77 34.02
C ASN A 803 -3.06 -24.12 34.30
N GLN A 804 -3.51 -23.25 33.40
CA GLN A 804 -4.82 -22.59 33.41
C GLN A 804 -5.43 -22.68 32.02
N THR A 805 -6.77 -22.73 31.94
CA THR A 805 -7.48 -22.87 30.66
C THR A 805 -8.13 -21.59 30.17
N ILE A 806 -8.17 -20.55 31.01
CA ILE A 806 -8.71 -19.25 30.66
C ILE A 806 -7.74 -18.19 31.13
N TRP A 807 -7.46 -17.25 30.25
CA TRP A 807 -6.74 -16.02 30.54
C TRP A 807 -7.67 -14.86 30.20
N ASN A 808 -7.67 -13.84 31.04
CA ASN A 808 -8.23 -12.54 30.69
C ASN A 808 -7.13 -11.49 30.82
N ASP A 809 -7.06 -10.60 29.84
CA ASP A 809 -6.16 -9.46 29.88
C ASP A 809 -6.89 -8.20 29.45
N THR A 810 -6.39 -7.05 29.85
CA THR A 810 -6.95 -5.75 29.50
C THR A 810 -5.88 -4.86 28.93
N LYS A 811 -6.04 -4.47 27.67
CA LYS A 811 -5.23 -3.45 27.00
C LYS A 811 -5.97 -2.13 27.00
N GLN A 812 -5.31 -1.02 27.31
CA GLN A 812 -5.93 0.30 27.17
C GLN A 812 -5.70 0.81 25.74
N LEU A 813 -6.74 1.31 25.07
CA LEU A 813 -6.59 2.01 23.80
C LEU A 813 -6.16 3.46 24.05
N ILE A 814 -5.48 4.06 23.07
CA ILE A 814 -5.08 5.49 23.08
C ILE A 814 -6.23 6.42 23.46
N ASP A 815 -7.45 6.11 23.05
CA ASP A 815 -8.60 6.98 23.35
C ASP A 815 -9.29 6.70 24.69
N GLY A 816 -8.66 5.88 25.54
CA GLY A 816 -9.07 5.56 26.90
C GLY A 816 -10.08 4.43 27.02
N ARG A 817 -10.58 3.88 25.89
CA ARG A 817 -11.37 2.64 25.87
C ARG A 817 -10.49 1.47 26.31
N GLN A 818 -11.10 0.39 26.79
CA GLN A 818 -10.38 -0.82 27.19
C GLN A 818 -10.71 -1.95 26.23
N VAL A 819 -9.71 -2.75 25.90
CA VAL A 819 -9.89 -4.02 25.19
C VAL A 819 -9.73 -5.12 26.21
N LEU A 820 -10.82 -5.81 26.53
CA LEU A 820 -10.78 -7.05 27.30
C LEU A 820 -10.54 -8.21 26.33
N LEU A 821 -9.39 -8.86 26.45
CA LEU A 821 -9.00 -10.03 25.70
C LEU A 821 -9.27 -11.27 26.55
N ILE A 822 -10.05 -12.19 26.04
CA ILE A 822 -10.36 -13.47 26.68
C ILE A 822 -9.80 -14.57 25.81
N THR A 823 -8.88 -15.34 26.37
CA THR A 823 -8.28 -16.51 25.73
C THR A 823 -8.71 -17.77 26.45
N VAL A 824 -9.11 -18.79 25.69
CA VAL A 824 -9.61 -20.05 26.24
C VAL A 824 -8.88 -21.20 25.58
N ALA A 825 -8.16 -22.01 26.36
CA ALA A 825 -7.61 -23.27 25.88
C ALA A 825 -8.74 -24.28 25.68
N ALA A 826 -8.87 -24.80 24.48
CA ALA A 826 -9.87 -25.81 24.14
C ALA A 826 -9.67 -27.12 24.95
N ILE A 827 -8.42 -27.41 25.33
CA ILE A 827 -8.01 -28.67 25.96
C ILE A 827 -6.98 -28.42 27.06
N GLN A 828 -7.02 -29.22 28.12
CA GLN A 828 -5.97 -29.32 29.14
C GLN A 828 -5.54 -30.77 29.35
N TYR A 829 -4.24 -31.03 29.24
CA TYR A 829 -3.65 -32.35 29.48
C TYR A 829 -3.15 -32.50 30.92
N ASN A 830 -3.27 -33.70 31.46
CA ASN A 830 -2.61 -34.18 32.68
C ASN A 830 -2.03 -35.56 32.39
N GLY A 831 -0.77 -35.61 31.94
CA GLY A 831 -0.20 -36.80 31.32
C GLY A 831 -1.01 -37.26 30.10
N SER A 832 -1.63 -38.44 30.18
CA SER A 832 -2.45 -39.04 29.10
C SER A 832 -3.96 -38.82 29.25
N GLN A 833 -4.38 -38.02 30.23
CA GLN A 833 -5.77 -37.61 30.38
C GLN A 833 -5.92 -36.18 29.84
N ALA A 834 -6.90 -35.95 28.99
CA ALA A 834 -7.21 -34.65 28.43
C ALA A 834 -8.61 -34.21 28.87
N THR A 835 -8.72 -33.00 29.36
CA THR A 835 -9.99 -32.34 29.68
C THR A 835 -10.35 -31.44 28.51
N ILE A 836 -11.44 -31.75 27.82
CA ILE A 836 -11.94 -30.99 26.67
C ILE A 836 -13.01 -30.03 27.16
N ILE A 837 -12.91 -28.75 26.77
CA ILE A 837 -13.94 -27.75 27.02
C ILE A 837 -15.00 -27.87 25.93
N ASP A 838 -16.18 -28.41 26.24
CA ASP A 838 -17.25 -28.55 25.24
C ASP A 838 -17.93 -27.22 24.93
N ASP A 839 -18.25 -26.47 25.98
CA ASP A 839 -19.01 -25.24 25.91
C ASP A 839 -18.50 -24.31 27.00
N ILE A 840 -18.24 -23.06 26.65
CA ILE A 840 -17.88 -22.03 27.60
C ILE A 840 -18.82 -20.84 27.41
N ASN A 841 -19.41 -20.43 28.51
CA ASN A 841 -20.14 -19.16 28.60
C ASN A 841 -19.34 -18.19 29.47
N VAL A 842 -18.73 -17.18 28.86
CA VAL A 842 -18.04 -16.11 29.59
C VAL A 842 -18.98 -14.93 29.73
N SER A 843 -19.22 -14.52 30.97
CA SER A 843 -20.02 -13.35 31.33
C SER A 843 -19.12 -12.28 31.92
N VAL A 844 -19.10 -11.10 31.29
CA VAL A 844 -18.33 -9.95 31.76
C VAL A 844 -19.29 -8.92 32.32
N SER A 845 -19.20 -8.60 33.61
CA SER A 845 -19.94 -7.52 34.26
C SER A 845 -19.07 -6.27 34.34
N TYR A 846 -19.58 -5.14 33.86
CA TYR A 846 -18.87 -3.88 33.93
C TYR A 846 -19.78 -2.67 34.11
N HIS A 847 -19.18 -1.57 34.56
CA HIS A 847 -19.81 -0.26 34.65
C HIS A 847 -19.08 0.76 33.78
N ALA A 848 -19.85 1.49 32.97
CA ALA A 848 -19.36 2.54 32.08
C ALA A 848 -20.29 3.76 32.13
N PRO A 849 -19.76 4.99 31.94
CA PRO A 849 -20.56 6.22 31.96
C PRO A 849 -21.47 6.36 30.73
N ILE A 850 -21.05 5.76 29.60
CA ILE A 850 -21.76 5.71 28.34
C ILE A 850 -21.48 4.37 27.65
N ASP A 851 -22.50 3.75 27.05
CA ASP A 851 -22.33 2.49 26.31
C ASP A 851 -23.40 2.32 25.20
N ILE A 852 -23.06 1.51 24.20
CA ILE A 852 -23.97 1.06 23.14
C ILE A 852 -24.45 -0.35 23.51
N LEU A 853 -25.66 -0.44 24.08
CA LEU A 853 -26.23 -1.69 24.55
C LEU A 853 -26.65 -2.62 23.42
N SER A 854 -27.14 -2.07 22.31
CA SER A 854 -27.44 -2.88 21.14
C SER A 854 -27.47 -2.02 19.89
N PHE A 855 -27.02 -2.58 18.79
CA PHE A 855 -27.16 -2.00 17.47
C PHE A 855 -27.88 -3.04 16.61
N ASN A 856 -29.02 -2.67 16.03
CA ASN A 856 -29.85 -3.56 15.24
C ASN A 856 -30.28 -2.87 13.95
N ILE A 857 -30.56 -3.66 12.92
CA ILE A 857 -31.08 -3.16 11.64
C ILE A 857 -32.47 -3.73 11.43
N THR A 858 -33.39 -2.85 11.08
CA THR A 858 -34.74 -3.23 10.68
C THR A 858 -34.96 -2.83 9.22
N ASN A 859 -35.48 -3.77 8.43
CA ASN A 859 -35.79 -3.53 7.03
C ASN A 859 -37.13 -2.78 6.95
N ILE A 860 -37.09 -1.49 6.56
CA ILE A 860 -38.31 -0.75 6.21
C ILE A 860 -38.72 -1.11 4.78
N SER A 861 -37.75 -1.14 3.87
CA SER A 861 -37.91 -1.64 2.51
C SER A 861 -36.64 -2.40 2.05
N ARG A 862 -36.57 -2.81 0.78
CA ARG A 862 -35.35 -3.45 0.25
C ARG A 862 -34.15 -2.49 0.31
N THR A 863 -34.32 -1.23 -0.08
CA THR A 863 -33.25 -0.21 -0.11
C THR A 863 -33.23 0.71 1.12
N GLU A 864 -34.35 0.93 1.80
CA GLU A 864 -34.41 1.76 3.02
C GLU A 864 -34.21 0.89 4.27
N LYS A 865 -33.16 1.19 5.02
CA LYS A 865 -32.84 0.53 6.29
C LYS A 865 -33.06 1.49 7.45
N GLU A 866 -33.62 0.98 8.55
CA GLU A 866 -33.70 1.69 9.83
C GLU A 866 -32.74 1.05 10.84
N PHE A 867 -31.74 1.84 11.20
CA PHE A 867 -30.77 1.56 12.25
C PHE A 867 -31.39 1.90 13.60
N VAL A 868 -31.45 0.91 14.50
CA VAL A 868 -31.99 1.03 15.85
C VAL A 868 -30.86 0.85 16.84
N ILE A 869 -30.50 1.93 17.53
CA ILE A 869 -29.35 1.98 18.44
C ILE A 869 -29.87 2.24 19.85
N ASN A 870 -29.60 1.34 20.78
CA ASN A 870 -29.90 1.54 22.20
C ASN A 870 -28.63 1.97 22.93
N ILE A 871 -28.68 3.12 23.58
CA ILE A 871 -27.55 3.79 24.23
C ILE A 871 -27.89 3.93 25.70
N LYS A 872 -26.95 3.63 26.59
CA LYS A 872 -27.11 3.83 28.03
C LYS A 872 -26.14 4.89 28.51
N SER A 873 -26.61 5.89 29.23
CA SER A 873 -25.77 6.79 30.01
C SER A 873 -26.20 6.84 31.47
N ASN A 874 -25.22 6.89 32.38
CA ASN A 874 -25.47 7.02 33.81
C ASN A 874 -25.81 8.47 34.25
N ARG A 875 -25.69 9.43 33.34
CA ARG A 875 -25.97 10.85 33.57
C ARG A 875 -26.67 11.46 32.35
N ASN A 876 -27.22 12.66 32.51
CA ASN A 876 -27.76 13.41 31.39
C ASN A 876 -26.61 14.13 30.67
N GLN A 877 -26.32 13.76 29.42
CA GLN A 877 -25.24 14.37 28.65
C GLN A 877 -25.49 14.38 27.14
N THR A 878 -24.84 15.32 26.46
CA THR A 878 -24.77 15.38 25.01
C THR A 878 -23.87 14.28 24.48
N VAL A 879 -24.37 13.53 23.50
CA VAL A 879 -23.66 12.48 22.79
C VAL A 879 -23.61 12.85 21.32
N ASN A 880 -22.42 12.84 20.74
CA ASN A 880 -22.23 12.80 19.29
C ASN A 880 -22.15 11.33 18.86
N LEU A 881 -23.16 10.90 18.13
CA LEU A 881 -23.30 9.55 17.59
C LEU A 881 -22.89 9.55 16.12
N THR A 882 -21.92 8.70 15.77
CA THR A 882 -21.38 8.58 14.42
C THR A 882 -21.66 7.18 13.88
N LEU A 883 -22.32 7.09 12.73
CA LEU A 883 -22.40 5.86 11.94
C LEU A 883 -21.42 5.96 10.78
N ARG A 884 -20.56 4.96 10.63
CA ARG A 884 -19.70 4.75 9.46
C ARG A 884 -20.31 3.64 8.61
N LEU A 885 -20.72 3.96 7.39
CA LEU A 885 -21.32 3.05 6.42
C LEU A 885 -20.28 2.76 5.33
N GLU A 886 -19.97 1.48 5.12
CA GLU A 886 -18.88 1.06 4.25
C GLU A 886 -19.41 0.05 3.22
N THR A 887 -19.10 0.29 1.95
CA THR A 887 -19.12 -0.72 0.88
C THR A 887 -17.68 -1.03 0.46
N ASN A 888 -17.48 -1.90 -0.53
CA ASN A 888 -16.15 -2.13 -1.10
C ASN A 888 -15.52 -0.86 -1.70
N ASP A 889 -16.33 0.10 -2.13
CA ASP A 889 -15.89 1.24 -2.93
C ASP A 889 -16.08 2.59 -2.22
N THR A 890 -16.93 2.66 -1.19
CA THR A 890 -17.33 3.92 -0.56
C THR A 890 -17.40 3.82 0.96
N VAL A 891 -17.02 4.92 1.62
CA VAL A 891 -17.21 5.13 3.06
C VAL A 891 -18.02 6.41 3.26
N GLU A 892 -19.14 6.31 3.95
CA GLU A 892 -20.01 7.44 4.32
C GLU A 892 -20.11 7.56 5.84
N TYR A 893 -20.22 8.80 6.36
CA TYR A 893 -20.44 9.06 7.77
C TYR A 893 -21.77 9.79 8.01
N ILE A 894 -22.55 9.33 8.99
CA ILE A 894 -23.73 10.02 9.51
C ILE A 894 -23.45 10.42 10.95
N ASN A 895 -23.38 11.73 11.22
CA ASN A 895 -23.19 12.29 12.56
C ASN A 895 -24.50 12.85 13.11
N LYS A 896 -24.82 12.54 14.36
CA LYS A 896 -26.02 13.02 15.04
C LYS A 896 -25.72 13.36 16.50
N THR A 897 -25.99 14.60 16.88
CA THR A 897 -25.93 15.03 18.28
C THR A 897 -27.27 14.78 18.96
N ILE A 898 -27.26 14.05 20.08
CA ILE A 898 -28.45 13.68 20.86
C ILE A 898 -28.21 13.91 22.35
N GLN A 899 -29.27 14.15 23.12
CA GLN A 899 -29.22 14.17 24.58
C GLN A 899 -29.61 12.79 25.10
N VAL A 900 -28.79 12.20 25.98
CA VAL A 900 -29.00 10.86 26.52
C VAL A 900 -29.05 10.94 28.04
N SER A 901 -30.07 10.31 28.63
CA SER A 901 -30.19 10.09 30.08
C SER A 901 -30.84 8.74 30.32
N GLY A 902 -30.20 7.86 31.09
CA GLY A 902 -30.65 6.48 31.24
C GLY A 902 -30.50 5.69 29.93
N ILE A 903 -31.50 4.91 29.55
CA ILE A 903 -31.51 4.18 28.27
C ILE A 903 -32.26 5.00 27.22
N HIS A 904 -31.57 5.39 26.16
CA HIS A 904 -32.12 6.10 25.00
C HIS A 904 -32.14 5.18 23.78
N LYS A 905 -33.22 5.26 22.99
CA LYS A 905 -33.37 4.50 21.75
C LYS A 905 -33.37 5.45 20.57
N GLU A 906 -32.31 5.41 19.78
CA GLU A 906 -32.12 6.24 18.61
C GLU A 906 -32.49 5.48 17.33
N ARG A 907 -33.09 6.19 16.36
CA ARG A 907 -33.48 5.62 15.05
C ARG A 907 -32.96 6.48 13.92
N ILE A 908 -32.23 5.85 12.99
CA ILE A 908 -31.67 6.52 11.81
C ILE A 908 -32.12 5.75 10.57
N ARG A 909 -32.70 6.47 9.60
CA ARG A 909 -33.12 5.90 8.32
C ARG A 909 -32.17 6.32 7.21
N LYS A 910 -31.82 5.39 6.34
CA LYS A 910 -30.95 5.64 5.19
C LYS A 910 -31.37 4.78 4.01
N ASN A 911 -31.38 5.40 2.84
CA ASN A 911 -31.44 4.69 1.56
C ASN A 911 -30.05 4.20 1.21
N MET A 912 -29.93 2.89 1.04
CA MET A 912 -28.70 2.18 0.73
C MET A 912 -28.76 1.71 -0.72
N THR A 913 -27.63 1.78 -1.43
CA THR A 913 -27.50 1.14 -2.74
C THR A 913 -27.40 -0.37 -2.58
N GLU A 914 -27.55 -1.09 -3.69
CA GLU A 914 -27.25 -2.51 -3.72
C GLU A 914 -25.82 -2.81 -3.30
N GLY A 915 -25.63 -3.98 -2.68
CA GLY A 915 -24.34 -4.51 -2.29
C GLY A 915 -24.30 -4.95 -0.83
N THR A 916 -23.14 -5.47 -0.43
CA THR A 916 -22.84 -5.77 0.97
C THR A 916 -22.37 -4.50 1.66
N TRP A 917 -23.06 -4.17 2.74
CA TRP A 917 -22.77 -3.02 3.58
C TRP A 917 -22.29 -3.47 4.94
N LYS A 918 -21.28 -2.78 5.45
CA LYS A 918 -20.95 -2.77 6.87
C LYS A 918 -21.36 -1.43 7.44
N VAL A 919 -22.05 -1.46 8.57
CA VAL A 919 -22.35 -0.24 9.31
C VAL A 919 -21.78 -0.39 10.70
N SER A 920 -21.01 0.61 11.12
CA SER A 920 -20.39 0.68 12.44
C SER A 920 -20.91 1.91 13.17
N VAL A 921 -21.28 1.77 14.44
CA VAL A 921 -21.71 2.89 15.29
C VAL A 921 -20.70 3.14 16.40
N GLY A 922 -20.35 4.41 16.57
CA GLY A 922 -19.50 4.91 17.65
C GLY A 922 -20.12 6.13 18.32
N ILE A 923 -19.75 6.37 19.57
CA ILE A 923 -20.24 7.48 20.38
C ILE A 923 -19.06 8.25 20.97
N LYS A 924 -19.19 9.58 21.00
CA LYS A 924 -18.29 10.51 21.69
C LYS A 924 -19.10 11.52 22.49
N THR A 925 -18.69 11.82 23.72
CA THR A 925 -19.31 12.85 24.57
C THR A 925 -18.43 14.12 24.65
N ASP A 926 -19.00 15.20 25.16
CA ASP A 926 -18.27 16.45 25.43
C ASP A 926 -17.16 16.26 26.49
N ASN A 927 -17.31 15.27 27.39
CA ASN A 927 -16.33 14.93 28.42
C ASN A 927 -15.28 13.91 27.92
N ALA A 928 -15.09 13.82 26.60
CA ALA A 928 -14.17 12.90 25.94
C ALA A 928 -14.44 11.39 26.17
N GLU A 929 -15.57 11.02 26.77
CA GLU A 929 -15.97 9.60 26.90
C GLU A 929 -16.37 9.03 25.54
N ARG A 930 -16.02 7.77 25.29
CA ARG A 930 -16.24 7.08 24.02
C ARG A 930 -16.77 5.66 24.23
N ALA A 931 -17.63 5.23 23.32
CA ALA A 931 -18.15 3.87 23.27
C ALA A 931 -18.26 3.38 21.82
N GLY A 932 -18.08 2.07 21.60
CA GLY A 932 -18.04 1.45 20.28
C GLY A 932 -16.61 1.09 19.83
N PRO A 933 -16.43 0.66 18.57
CA PRO A 933 -17.48 0.54 17.57
C PRO A 933 -18.36 -0.68 17.86
N ARG A 934 -19.63 -0.63 17.43
CA ARG A 934 -20.47 -1.81 17.25
C ARG A 934 -20.87 -1.90 15.79
N SER A 935 -20.69 -3.06 15.19
CA SER A 935 -20.81 -3.20 13.73
C SER A 935 -21.82 -4.27 13.36
N ILE A 936 -22.49 -4.10 12.22
CA ILE A 936 -23.32 -5.11 11.57
C ILE A 936 -23.00 -5.12 10.08
N VAL A 937 -22.88 -6.32 9.51
CA VAL A 937 -22.82 -6.53 8.06
C VAL A 937 -24.15 -7.06 7.54
N PHE A 938 -24.62 -6.53 6.42
CA PHE A 938 -25.84 -6.99 5.76
C PHE A 938 -25.77 -6.72 4.25
N THR A 939 -26.58 -7.45 3.48
CA THR A 939 -26.65 -7.27 2.02
C THR A 939 -27.98 -6.61 1.63
N VAL A 940 -27.90 -5.67 0.69
CA VAL A 940 -29.03 -5.03 0.02
C VAL A 940 -29.12 -5.62 -1.38
N GLU A 941 -30.20 -6.32 -1.71
CA GLU A 941 -30.38 -7.01 -3.00
C GLU A 941 -31.06 -6.11 -4.06
N GLU A 942 -30.72 -6.26 -5.35
CA GLU A 942 -31.37 -5.55 -6.46
C GLU A 942 -32.88 -5.77 -6.53
N LYS A 943 -33.54 -4.80 -7.17
CA LYS A 943 -34.95 -4.86 -7.55
C LYS A 943 -35.13 -5.79 -8.75
N GLU A 944 -35.02 -7.11 -8.57
CA GLU A 944 -35.39 -8.05 -9.63
C GLU A 944 -36.89 -7.86 -9.96
N HIS A 945 -37.20 -7.21 -11.09
CA HIS A 945 -38.56 -7.04 -11.63
C HIS A 945 -39.03 -8.26 -12.43
N TRP A 946 -38.32 -9.39 -12.34
CA TRP A 946 -38.74 -10.62 -12.98
C TRP A 946 -39.75 -11.33 -12.09
N PRO A 947 -41.02 -11.50 -12.52
CA PRO A 947 -41.91 -12.42 -11.85
C PRO A 947 -41.31 -13.83 -12.02
N LYS A 948 -40.82 -14.43 -10.93
CA LYS A 948 -40.33 -15.83 -10.89
C LYS A 948 -41.40 -16.87 -11.27
N GLN A 949 -42.64 -16.43 -11.52
CA GLN A 949 -43.66 -17.25 -12.15
C GLN A 949 -43.49 -17.20 -13.67
N LYS A 950 -43.00 -18.31 -14.25
CA LYS A 950 -43.11 -18.60 -15.70
C LYS A 950 -44.58 -18.43 -16.10
N LEU A 951 -44.94 -17.28 -16.67
CA LEU A 951 -46.24 -17.13 -17.30
C LEU A 951 -46.27 -18.06 -18.52
N PRO A 952 -47.35 -18.82 -18.74
CA PRO A 952 -47.46 -19.67 -19.91
C PRO A 952 -47.35 -18.82 -21.18
N MET A 953 -46.48 -19.23 -22.11
CA MET A 953 -46.39 -18.64 -23.44
C MET A 953 -47.53 -19.16 -24.32
N GLU A 954 -48.24 -18.27 -24.98
CA GLU A 954 -49.17 -18.61 -26.06
C GLU A 954 -48.36 -19.05 -27.28
N TYR A 955 -48.67 -20.24 -27.81
CA TYR A 955 -47.99 -20.84 -28.94
C TYR A 955 -48.87 -20.83 -30.19
N LYS A 956 -48.33 -20.34 -31.31
CA LYS A 956 -49.03 -20.23 -32.58
C LYS A 956 -48.17 -20.74 -33.74
N LYS A 957 -48.65 -21.78 -34.42
CA LYS A 957 -48.08 -22.23 -35.69
C LYS A 957 -48.65 -21.41 -36.87
N MET A 958 -47.78 -21.06 -37.82
CA MET A 958 -48.11 -20.33 -39.04
C MET A 958 -47.87 -21.23 -40.26
N TYR A 959 -48.89 -21.35 -41.12
CA TYR A 959 -48.82 -22.14 -42.35
C TYR A 959 -49.33 -21.32 -43.53
N GLY A 960 -48.64 -21.43 -44.68
CA GLY A 960 -49.08 -20.87 -45.95
C GLY A 960 -48.28 -21.45 -47.12
N PRO A 961 -48.65 -21.17 -48.39
CA PRO A 961 -47.85 -21.59 -49.54
C PRO A 961 -46.43 -21.05 -49.43
N GLY A 962 -45.45 -21.96 -49.30
CA GLY A 962 -44.04 -21.60 -49.11
C GLY A 962 -43.69 -20.99 -47.75
N LEU A 963 -44.61 -20.96 -46.78
CA LEU A 963 -44.44 -20.37 -45.45
C LEU A 963 -44.62 -21.42 -44.33
N LEU A 964 -43.61 -21.58 -43.48
CA LEU A 964 -43.67 -22.38 -42.25
C LEU A 964 -43.12 -21.53 -41.11
N GLY A 965 -43.81 -21.43 -39.97
CA GLY A 965 -43.27 -20.68 -38.83
C GLY A 965 -43.99 -20.92 -37.51
N GLU A 966 -43.39 -20.42 -36.44
CA GLU A 966 -43.85 -20.55 -35.06
C GLU A 966 -43.71 -19.20 -34.35
N GLU A 967 -44.64 -18.90 -33.44
CA GLU A 967 -44.65 -17.71 -32.59
C GLU A 967 -44.99 -18.13 -31.16
N LEU A 968 -44.14 -17.78 -30.22
CA LEU A 968 -44.33 -17.90 -28.77
C LEU A 968 -44.48 -16.50 -28.19
N LYS A 969 -45.55 -16.23 -27.46
CA LYS A 969 -45.82 -14.90 -26.92
C LYS A 969 -46.38 -14.94 -25.50
N ASN A 970 -45.90 -14.04 -24.65
CA ASN A 970 -46.56 -13.70 -23.39
C ASN A 970 -46.66 -12.16 -23.27
N PRO A 971 -47.19 -11.60 -22.16
CA PRO A 971 -47.29 -10.14 -22.01
C PRO A 971 -45.97 -9.37 -21.98
N PHE A 972 -44.83 -10.05 -21.80
CA PHE A 972 -43.51 -9.44 -21.60
C PHE A 972 -42.54 -9.69 -22.74
N GLU A 973 -42.67 -10.80 -23.46
CA GLU A 973 -41.78 -11.17 -24.55
C GLU A 973 -42.53 -11.87 -25.69
N THR A 974 -41.95 -11.81 -26.89
CA THR A 974 -42.36 -12.59 -28.05
C THR A 974 -41.14 -13.13 -28.76
N VAL A 975 -41.19 -14.42 -29.12
CA VAL A 975 -40.21 -15.11 -29.95
C VAL A 975 -40.95 -15.60 -31.19
N ARG A 976 -40.43 -15.30 -32.37
CA ARG A 976 -41.06 -15.66 -33.64
C ARG A 976 -40.02 -16.17 -34.62
N TYR A 977 -40.33 -17.26 -35.30
CA TYR A 977 -39.51 -17.79 -36.37
C TYR A 977 -40.34 -18.13 -37.59
N VAL A 978 -39.88 -17.72 -38.78
CA VAL A 978 -40.61 -17.89 -40.03
C VAL A 978 -39.64 -18.27 -41.15
N ILE A 979 -39.91 -19.35 -41.86
CA ILE A 979 -39.26 -19.77 -43.10
C ILE A 979 -40.18 -19.41 -44.28
N LYS A 980 -39.66 -18.68 -45.26
CA LYS A 980 -40.34 -18.39 -46.52
C LYS A 980 -39.37 -18.46 -47.71
N ASP A 981 -39.70 -19.24 -48.73
CA ASP A 981 -38.96 -19.28 -50.01
C ASP A 981 -37.42 -19.42 -49.84
N ALA A 982 -36.98 -20.37 -49.02
CA ALA A 982 -35.57 -20.64 -48.64
C ALA A 982 -34.86 -19.54 -47.81
N SER A 983 -35.59 -18.51 -47.36
CA SER A 983 -35.14 -17.57 -46.34
C SER A 983 -35.77 -17.89 -44.98
N SER A 984 -35.08 -17.61 -43.89
CA SER A 984 -35.62 -17.67 -42.53
C SER A 984 -35.49 -16.33 -41.82
N VAL A 985 -36.44 -16.05 -40.92
CA VAL A 985 -36.51 -14.83 -40.12
C VAL A 985 -36.79 -15.24 -38.69
N PHE A 986 -35.83 -15.01 -37.81
CA PHE A 986 -35.97 -15.07 -36.37
C PHE A 986 -36.21 -13.66 -35.82
N GLU A 987 -37.18 -13.48 -34.96
CA GLU A 987 -37.47 -12.25 -34.24
C GLU A 987 -37.64 -12.56 -32.76
N TYR A 988 -37.05 -11.73 -31.90
CA TYR A 988 -37.25 -11.73 -30.47
C TYR A 988 -37.45 -10.29 -30.03
N TRP A 989 -38.46 -10.02 -29.23
CA TRP A 989 -38.60 -8.73 -28.57
C TRP A 989 -39.21 -8.85 -27.18
N ASN A 990 -38.82 -7.93 -26.32
CA ASN A 990 -39.48 -7.65 -25.05
C ASN A 990 -39.71 -6.14 -24.92
N ASN A 991 -39.93 -5.65 -23.69
CA ASN A 991 -40.18 -4.23 -23.44
C ASN A 991 -38.92 -3.34 -23.54
N ILE A 992 -37.73 -3.93 -23.68
CA ILE A 992 -36.43 -3.26 -23.58
C ILE A 992 -35.65 -3.43 -24.90
N GLU A 993 -35.73 -4.60 -25.53
CA GLU A 993 -34.89 -4.94 -26.69
C GLU A 993 -35.68 -5.59 -27.83
N TYR A 994 -35.14 -5.47 -29.05
CA TYR A 994 -35.60 -6.18 -30.25
C TYR A 994 -34.42 -6.74 -31.02
N LEU A 995 -34.44 -8.05 -31.27
CA LEU A 995 -33.50 -8.77 -32.11
C LEU A 995 -34.22 -9.36 -33.32
N LYS A 996 -33.68 -9.14 -34.51
CA LYS A 996 -34.13 -9.76 -35.75
C LYS A 996 -32.96 -10.34 -36.51
N ILE A 997 -33.03 -11.61 -36.87
CA ILE A 997 -32.04 -12.29 -37.70
C ILE A 997 -32.75 -12.79 -38.96
N LYS A 998 -32.42 -12.21 -40.11
CA LYS A 998 -32.84 -12.72 -41.41
C LYS A 998 -31.70 -13.50 -42.03
N LYS A 999 -31.96 -14.71 -42.49
CA LYS A 999 -31.00 -15.55 -43.19
C LYS A 999 -31.57 -15.94 -44.54
N SER A 1000 -30.81 -15.71 -45.59
CA SER A 1000 -31.07 -16.23 -46.94
C SER A 1000 -29.92 -17.19 -47.32
N PRO A 1001 -29.99 -17.90 -48.46
CA PRO A 1001 -28.89 -18.76 -48.90
C PRO A 1001 -27.57 -18.02 -49.09
N GLU A 1002 -27.62 -16.72 -49.41
CA GLU A 1002 -26.46 -15.92 -49.82
C GLU A 1002 -26.07 -14.86 -48.78
N SER A 1003 -26.91 -14.58 -47.77
CA SER A 1003 -26.65 -13.49 -46.81
C SER A 1003 -27.34 -13.69 -45.46
N VAL A 1004 -26.79 -13.03 -44.44
CA VAL A 1004 -27.34 -12.90 -43.09
C VAL A 1004 -27.46 -11.42 -42.74
N GLN A 1005 -28.61 -11.00 -42.21
CA GLN A 1005 -28.83 -9.66 -41.67
C GLN A 1005 -29.28 -9.78 -40.20
N ARG A 1006 -28.63 -9.07 -39.29
CA ARG A 1006 -28.96 -8.99 -37.86
C ARG A 1006 -29.28 -7.55 -37.50
N ILE A 1007 -30.49 -7.31 -36.99
CA ILE A 1007 -30.89 -6.00 -36.47
C ILE A 1007 -31.11 -6.16 -34.98
N PHE A 1008 -30.45 -5.34 -34.17
CA PHE A 1008 -30.59 -5.33 -32.73
C PHE A 1008 -30.86 -3.90 -32.24
N VAL A 1009 -31.92 -3.75 -31.45
CA VAL A 1009 -32.33 -2.48 -30.84
C VAL A 1009 -32.29 -2.68 -29.33
N VAL A 1010 -31.56 -1.83 -28.64
CA VAL A 1010 -31.44 -1.81 -27.18
C VAL A 1010 -31.40 -0.35 -26.73
N ASP A 1011 -32.21 -0.02 -25.72
CA ASP A 1011 -32.39 1.35 -25.23
C ASP A 1011 -32.71 2.35 -26.36
N ASP A 1012 -31.81 3.28 -26.67
CA ASP A 1012 -31.93 4.28 -27.73
C ASP A 1012 -31.04 3.99 -28.95
N ALA A 1013 -30.35 2.84 -28.97
CA ALA A 1013 -29.45 2.44 -30.05
C ALA A 1013 -30.04 1.31 -30.93
N MET A 1014 -29.77 1.39 -32.23
CA MET A 1014 -30.04 0.32 -33.19
C MET A 1014 -28.77 -0.01 -33.96
N ILE A 1015 -28.45 -1.28 -34.06
CA ILE A 1015 -27.39 -1.80 -34.91
C ILE A 1015 -27.95 -2.74 -35.99
N ASP A 1016 -27.49 -2.60 -37.23
CA ASP A 1016 -27.83 -3.44 -38.37
C ASP A 1016 -26.56 -4.00 -39.00
N VAL A 1017 -26.37 -5.32 -38.88
CA VAL A 1017 -25.21 -6.06 -39.37
C VAL A 1017 -25.63 -6.93 -40.55
N PHE A 1018 -25.09 -6.66 -41.73
CA PHE A 1018 -25.31 -7.44 -42.95
C PHE A 1018 -24.02 -8.14 -43.35
N GLU A 1019 -24.11 -9.44 -43.68
CA GLU A 1019 -22.99 -10.29 -44.05
C GLU A 1019 -23.36 -11.14 -45.27
N ASN A 1020 -22.51 -11.17 -46.29
CA ASN A 1020 -22.54 -12.13 -47.39
C ASN A 1020 -21.11 -12.60 -47.72
N SER A 1021 -20.92 -13.42 -48.75
CA SER A 1021 -19.60 -13.96 -49.12
C SER A 1021 -18.56 -12.91 -49.58
N SER A 1022 -18.99 -11.70 -49.91
CA SER A 1022 -18.17 -10.62 -50.48
C SER A 1022 -18.14 -9.35 -49.63
N GLU A 1023 -19.04 -9.22 -48.65
CA GLU A 1023 -19.35 -7.96 -47.98
C GLU A 1023 -19.78 -8.19 -46.52
N GLN A 1024 -19.24 -7.36 -45.62
CA GLN A 1024 -19.74 -7.19 -44.27
C GLN A 1024 -20.01 -5.70 -44.03
N GLN A 1025 -21.21 -5.37 -43.59
CA GLN A 1025 -21.64 -3.99 -43.34
C GLN A 1025 -22.26 -3.89 -41.94
N THR A 1026 -21.83 -2.92 -41.15
CA THR A 1026 -22.37 -2.63 -39.81
C THR A 1026 -22.87 -1.20 -39.77
N VAL A 1027 -24.10 -0.99 -39.31
CA VAL A 1027 -24.72 0.34 -39.22
C VAL A 1027 -25.25 0.56 -37.81
N LEU A 1028 -24.63 1.47 -37.05
CA LEU A 1028 -25.12 1.95 -35.76
C LEU A 1028 -25.90 3.26 -35.94
N ILE A 1029 -27.07 3.36 -35.32
CA ILE A 1029 -27.88 4.58 -35.21
C ILE A 1029 -28.27 4.76 -33.74
N CYS A 1030 -27.95 5.91 -33.15
CA CYS A 1030 -28.33 6.30 -31.79
C CYS A 1030 -28.49 7.83 -31.68
N PRO A 1031 -28.94 8.41 -30.55
CA PRO A 1031 -29.09 9.86 -30.42
C PRO A 1031 -27.78 10.64 -30.55
N LYS A 1032 -26.63 9.97 -30.33
CA LYS A 1032 -25.28 10.54 -30.49
C LYS A 1032 -24.83 10.65 -31.94
N GLY A 1033 -25.50 9.95 -32.85
CA GLY A 1033 -25.14 9.97 -34.27
C GLY A 1033 -25.35 8.63 -34.98
N LYS A 1034 -24.77 8.56 -36.18
CA LYS A 1034 -24.78 7.36 -37.02
C LYS A 1034 -23.34 6.98 -37.35
N LEU A 1035 -23.00 5.71 -37.18
CA LEU A 1035 -21.73 5.13 -37.63
C LEU A 1035 -22.03 4.00 -38.61
N TRP A 1036 -21.29 3.95 -39.70
CA TRP A 1036 -21.43 2.96 -40.75
C TRP A 1036 -20.04 2.46 -41.13
N THR A 1037 -19.85 1.15 -41.08
CA THR A 1037 -18.62 0.48 -41.53
C THR A 1037 -18.96 -0.56 -42.57
N ARG A 1038 -18.15 -0.67 -43.62
CA ARG A 1038 -18.31 -1.62 -44.71
C ARG A 1038 -16.97 -2.21 -45.09
N MET A 1039 -16.87 -3.53 -45.04
CA MET A 1039 -15.75 -4.29 -45.54
C MET A 1039 -16.16 -4.98 -46.84
N TYR A 1040 -15.53 -4.64 -47.95
CA TYR A 1040 -15.81 -5.22 -49.28
C TYR A 1040 -14.50 -5.50 -50.01
N ASN A 1041 -14.28 -6.74 -50.44
CA ASN A 1041 -13.06 -7.17 -51.12
C ASN A 1041 -11.75 -6.75 -50.41
N GLY A 1042 -11.72 -6.83 -49.07
CA GLY A 1042 -10.55 -6.48 -48.25
C GLY A 1042 -10.31 -4.97 -48.05
N SER A 1043 -11.15 -4.11 -48.61
CA SER A 1043 -11.15 -2.67 -48.34
C SER A 1043 -12.16 -2.33 -47.24
N ILE A 1044 -11.79 -1.44 -46.32
CA ILE A 1044 -12.67 -0.95 -45.25
C ILE A 1044 -13.06 0.49 -45.58
N GLU A 1045 -14.36 0.72 -45.72
CA GLU A 1045 -14.98 2.05 -45.84
C GLU A 1045 -15.69 2.37 -44.53
N GLU A 1046 -15.49 3.59 -44.02
CA GLU A 1046 -16.13 4.06 -42.80
C GLU A 1046 -16.73 5.45 -43.02
N SER A 1047 -17.92 5.68 -42.47
CA SER A 1047 -18.61 6.96 -42.52
C SER A 1047 -19.39 7.18 -41.24
N PHE A 1048 -19.27 8.36 -40.64
CA PHE A 1048 -20.03 8.71 -39.45
C PHE A 1048 -20.59 10.13 -39.50
N VAL A 1049 -21.69 10.33 -38.77
CA VAL A 1049 -22.30 11.62 -38.49
C VAL A 1049 -22.41 11.71 -36.97
N GLY A 1050 -21.47 12.39 -36.31
CA GLY A 1050 -21.34 12.47 -34.84
C GLY A 1050 -19.86 12.50 -34.41
N ARG A 1051 -19.58 12.11 -33.15
CA ARG A 1051 -18.21 11.94 -32.64
C ARG A 1051 -17.74 10.49 -32.85
N GLY A 1052 -16.80 10.26 -33.77
CA GLY A 1052 -16.36 8.93 -34.20
C GLY A 1052 -15.97 7.99 -33.05
N THR A 1053 -15.05 8.38 -32.18
CA THR A 1053 -14.57 7.55 -31.06
C THR A 1053 -15.65 7.19 -30.04
N GLU A 1054 -16.60 8.08 -29.78
CA GLU A 1054 -17.76 7.81 -28.91
C GLU A 1054 -18.70 6.80 -29.57
N LEU A 1055 -18.94 6.93 -30.88
CA LEU A 1055 -19.78 6.01 -31.65
C LEU A 1055 -19.15 4.63 -31.84
N GLU A 1056 -17.83 4.52 -32.01
CA GLU A 1056 -17.10 3.24 -32.08
C GLU A 1056 -17.22 2.46 -30.77
N LYS A 1057 -17.08 3.17 -29.64
CA LYS A 1057 -17.25 2.59 -28.32
C LYS A 1057 -18.67 2.05 -28.14
N ILE A 1058 -19.68 2.86 -28.45
CA ILE A 1058 -21.11 2.45 -28.40
C ILE A 1058 -21.35 1.27 -29.34
N MET A 1059 -20.80 1.28 -30.55
CA MET A 1059 -20.95 0.18 -31.51
C MET A 1059 -20.39 -1.12 -30.95
N THR A 1060 -19.22 -1.08 -30.29
CA THR A 1060 -18.61 -2.26 -29.67
C THR A 1060 -19.45 -2.78 -28.51
N GLU A 1061 -19.89 -1.90 -27.61
CA GLU A 1061 -20.77 -2.26 -26.48
C GLU A 1061 -22.09 -2.90 -26.95
N VAL A 1062 -22.73 -2.32 -27.98
CA VAL A 1062 -24.00 -2.85 -28.52
C VAL A 1062 -23.81 -4.17 -29.27
N LEU A 1063 -22.68 -4.36 -29.98
CA LEU A 1063 -22.34 -5.65 -30.61
C LEU A 1063 -22.13 -6.75 -29.56
N ASP A 1064 -21.43 -6.46 -28.48
CA ASP A 1064 -21.22 -7.41 -27.38
C ASP A 1064 -22.54 -7.80 -26.72
N GLN A 1065 -23.41 -6.83 -26.45
CA GLN A 1065 -24.76 -7.08 -25.93
C GLN A 1065 -25.61 -7.94 -26.89
N MET A 1066 -25.59 -7.63 -28.19
CA MET A 1066 -26.27 -8.44 -29.20
C MET A 1066 -25.80 -9.90 -29.17
N GLN A 1067 -24.49 -10.13 -29.03
CA GLN A 1067 -23.91 -11.47 -29.00
C GLN A 1067 -24.25 -12.23 -27.71
N GLN A 1068 -24.29 -11.54 -26.57
CA GLN A 1068 -24.74 -12.10 -25.29
C GLN A 1068 -26.21 -12.52 -25.36
N GLU A 1069 -27.08 -11.66 -25.89
CA GLU A 1069 -28.51 -11.97 -25.97
C GLU A 1069 -28.80 -13.11 -26.96
N ILE A 1070 -28.09 -13.17 -28.10
CA ILE A 1070 -28.13 -14.34 -29.01
C ILE A 1070 -27.74 -15.63 -28.27
N THR A 1071 -26.71 -15.58 -27.42
CA THR A 1071 -26.22 -16.75 -26.68
C THR A 1071 -27.24 -17.21 -25.64
N LYS A 1072 -27.78 -16.29 -24.86
CA LYS A 1072 -28.84 -16.54 -23.87
C LYS A 1072 -30.11 -17.11 -24.49
N ILE A 1073 -30.57 -16.57 -25.62
CA ILE A 1073 -31.72 -17.12 -26.35
C ILE A 1073 -31.45 -18.55 -26.82
N ARG A 1074 -30.24 -18.83 -27.34
CA ARG A 1074 -29.85 -20.20 -27.74
C ARG A 1074 -29.88 -21.16 -26.56
N GLU A 1075 -29.42 -20.74 -25.39
CA GLU A 1075 -29.46 -21.57 -24.17
C GLU A 1075 -30.89 -21.82 -23.70
N ARG A 1076 -31.78 -20.82 -23.77
CA ARG A 1076 -33.21 -20.96 -23.48
C ARG A 1076 -33.91 -21.92 -24.45
N ILE A 1077 -33.54 -21.88 -25.74
CA ILE A 1077 -34.05 -22.84 -26.74
C ILE A 1077 -33.51 -24.26 -26.42
N LYS A 1078 -32.20 -24.41 -26.15
CA LYS A 1078 -31.57 -25.71 -25.84
C LYS A 1078 -32.14 -26.35 -24.57
N SER A 1079 -32.43 -25.56 -23.55
CA SER A 1079 -33.04 -25.99 -22.28
C SER A 1079 -34.54 -26.25 -22.39
N LYS A 1080 -35.16 -26.00 -23.56
CA LYS A 1080 -36.60 -26.07 -23.83
C LYS A 1080 -37.44 -25.08 -23.01
N ASP A 1081 -36.82 -24.02 -22.50
CA ASP A 1081 -37.54 -22.88 -21.94
C ASP A 1081 -38.25 -22.06 -23.04
N ILE A 1082 -37.74 -22.12 -24.27
CA ILE A 1082 -38.41 -21.68 -25.51
C ILE A 1082 -38.59 -22.91 -26.40
N ASP A 1083 -39.81 -23.45 -26.45
CA ASP A 1083 -40.14 -24.66 -27.21
C ASP A 1083 -40.49 -24.31 -28.66
N ILE A 1084 -39.48 -23.90 -29.43
CA ILE A 1084 -39.52 -23.81 -30.90
C ILE A 1084 -38.77 -25.02 -31.43
N ASP A 1085 -39.32 -25.70 -32.45
CA ASP A 1085 -38.70 -26.90 -33.00
C ASP A 1085 -37.25 -26.63 -33.43
N TYR A 1086 -36.28 -27.25 -32.77
CA TYR A 1086 -34.84 -26.95 -32.95
C TYR A 1086 -34.33 -27.26 -34.37
N GLN A 1087 -35.07 -28.06 -35.15
CA GLN A 1087 -34.74 -28.39 -36.54
C GLN A 1087 -35.14 -27.30 -37.55
N ILE A 1088 -35.98 -26.36 -37.12
CA ILE A 1088 -36.44 -25.18 -37.86
C ILE A 1088 -35.45 -24.04 -37.59
#